data_AF-A0A9E2KB35-F1
#
_entry.id   AF-A0A9E2KB35-F1
#
_cell.length_a   1.000
_cell.length_b   1.000
_cell.length_c   1.000
_cell.angle_alpha   90.00
_cell.angle_beta   90.00
_cell.angle_gamma   90.00
#
_symmetry.space_group_name_H-M   'P 1'
#
loop_
_entity.id
_entity.type
_entity.pdbx_description
1 polymer ?
#
loop_
_entity_poly.entity_id
_entity_poly.type
_entity_poly.pdbx_seq_one_letter_code
_entity_poly.pdbx_strand_id
1 'polypeptide(L)'
;MSKHLSSEVRVPIEADNPSIMRIEEKCIKCGMCKNICKDYIQVLGTYDLANTSDRAICIHCGQCANVCPVESITEKKEYTKVREAISDPDKIVIFSTSPSVRVALGEEFGLEDGSFVQGKMVALLRKLGADYVLDTNFSADLTIMEEASELIERITTGNKPLPQFTSCCPAWVEFAELYYPEILPHLSTAKSPIGMQGPTIKTYFCKKMNIDPKRVINVAVTPCTAKKFEIRREEMNAAGRYHGIEEMRDMDYVITTRELAEWAKEEKVEFNKLEDSQYDHLMGEASGAGVIFGNTGGVMEAALRTAYEFITKEKAPQTLYELKPVRGMQEMREATLTIGDYTLNLAVIYGTGNVRKLLEQLKTTQKQYHFIEVMTCPGGCIGGGGQPKDKQYKGDQLRQKRIDGLYSRDRQMQKRASHENEEIKRLYEEFYHEPLSEFAEQMLHTYYTNRSDDLGKTFNHKFENKKEDITMSKFKCTVCGYIHEGDNAPAECPICHVGADKFEKVEEAKTNPYSGTKTEQNLLAAFAGESQARNKYTYFASVAKKEGFEQIAALFTHTADNEKEHAKMWFKELNGIGNTAENLKEAADGENYEWTDMYDTFAKEAEEEGFTELARKFRAVAEIERSHEERYRALLNNVEMKQVFEKGEMTMWECRNCGHLVMGKKAPEVCPVCAHPQSYFEVRAKNY
;
A
#
# COMPACT_ATOMS: atom_id res chain seq x y z
N MET A 1 -16.13 24.29 -7.90
CA MET A 1 -16.33 23.19 -8.86
C MET A 1 -14.96 22.59 -9.12
N SER A 2 -14.82 21.26 -9.01
CA SER A 2 -13.56 20.59 -9.33
C SER A 2 -13.24 20.74 -10.82
N LYS A 3 -11.96 20.93 -11.15
CA LYS A 3 -11.43 20.90 -12.52
C LYS A 3 -11.37 19.47 -13.07
N HIS A 4 -11.49 18.46 -12.21
CA HIS A 4 -11.54 17.06 -12.58
C HIS A 4 -12.99 16.59 -12.72
N LEU A 5 -13.23 15.67 -13.64
CA LEU A 5 -14.47 14.89 -13.61
C LEU A 5 -14.48 14.05 -12.32
N SER A 6 -15.65 13.81 -11.76
CA SER A 6 -15.84 13.00 -10.54
C SER A 6 -14.92 11.78 -10.51
N SER A 7 -14.22 11.61 -9.38
CA SER A 7 -13.37 10.46 -9.07
C SER A 7 -14.13 9.14 -9.13
N GLU A 8 -15.46 9.17 -9.02
CA GLU A 8 -16.31 7.99 -9.19
C GLU A 8 -16.45 7.51 -10.63
N VAL A 9 -16.15 8.36 -11.61
CA VAL A 9 -16.20 7.99 -13.03
C VAL A 9 -14.83 7.54 -13.52
N ARG A 10 -13.76 8.23 -13.11
CA ARG A 10 -12.40 8.00 -13.61
C ARG A 10 -11.37 8.58 -12.66
N VAL A 11 -10.16 8.01 -12.64
CA VAL A 11 -9.03 8.57 -11.87
C VAL A 11 -8.74 10.01 -12.33
N PRO A 12 -8.53 10.99 -11.45
CA PRO A 12 -8.11 12.34 -11.84
C PRO A 12 -6.61 12.32 -12.22
N ILE A 13 -6.22 13.14 -13.20
CA ILE A 13 -4.83 13.26 -13.67
C ILE A 13 -4.54 14.74 -13.89
N GLU A 14 -3.49 15.25 -13.25
CA GLU A 14 -3.06 16.64 -13.48
C GLU A 14 -2.50 16.84 -14.89
N ALA A 15 -2.75 18.03 -15.46
CA ALA A 15 -2.23 18.40 -16.78
C ALA A 15 -0.70 18.53 -16.80
N ASP A 16 -0.11 18.92 -15.67
CA ASP A 16 1.34 19.04 -15.48
C ASP A 16 2.03 17.69 -15.19
N ASN A 17 1.27 16.58 -15.04
CA ASN A 17 1.83 15.26 -14.75
C ASN A 17 2.92 14.91 -15.78
N PRO A 18 4.17 14.63 -15.36
CA PRO A 18 5.27 14.40 -16.29
C PRO A 18 5.26 13.01 -16.91
N SER A 19 4.49 12.08 -16.34
CA SER A 19 4.61 10.65 -16.63
C SER A 19 3.48 10.13 -17.50
N ILE A 20 2.26 10.59 -17.26
CA ILE A 20 1.05 10.19 -17.99
C ILE A 20 0.21 11.42 -18.34
N MET A 21 -0.63 11.28 -19.36
CA MET A 21 -1.59 12.31 -19.78
C MET A 21 -2.93 11.68 -20.17
N ARG A 22 -3.95 12.54 -20.28
CA ARG A 22 -5.28 12.15 -20.75
C ARG A 22 -5.65 12.88 -22.03
N ILE A 23 -6.14 12.12 -23.01
CA ILE A 23 -6.82 12.60 -24.21
C ILE A 23 -8.32 12.54 -23.91
N GLU A 24 -8.92 13.70 -23.65
CA GLU A 24 -10.27 13.82 -23.12
C GLU A 24 -11.33 13.27 -24.08
N GLU A 25 -11.14 13.51 -25.37
CA GLU A 25 -12.06 13.16 -26.45
C GLU A 25 -12.19 11.64 -26.62
N LYS A 26 -11.16 10.89 -26.21
CA LYS A 26 -11.16 9.41 -26.27
C LYS A 26 -11.82 8.78 -25.04
N CYS A 27 -12.10 9.52 -23.96
CA CYS A 27 -12.54 8.94 -22.70
C CYS A 27 -14.00 8.45 -22.76
N ILE A 28 -14.20 7.13 -22.80
CA ILE A 28 -15.54 6.50 -22.76
C ILE A 28 -16.13 6.32 -21.35
N LYS A 29 -15.48 6.87 -20.30
CA LYS A 29 -15.98 6.85 -18.91
C LYS A 29 -16.25 5.43 -18.35
N CYS A 30 -15.46 4.44 -18.76
CA CYS A 30 -15.65 3.03 -18.37
C CYS A 30 -15.22 2.65 -16.93
N GLY A 31 -14.61 3.56 -16.16
CA GLY A 31 -14.18 3.27 -14.79
C GLY A 31 -12.93 2.39 -14.62
N MET A 32 -12.40 1.71 -15.64
CA MET A 32 -11.25 0.80 -15.47
C MET A 32 -10.01 1.47 -14.86
N CYS A 33 -9.73 2.72 -15.26
CA CYS A 33 -8.65 3.52 -14.70
C CYS A 33 -8.85 3.90 -13.22
N LYS A 34 -10.11 4.08 -12.79
CA LYS A 34 -10.49 4.28 -11.39
C LYS A 34 -10.21 3.01 -10.60
N ASN A 35 -10.75 1.89 -11.06
CA ASN A 35 -10.71 0.61 -10.33
C ASN A 35 -9.26 0.15 -10.12
N ILE A 36 -8.40 0.19 -11.15
CA ILE A 36 -6.99 -0.20 -10.96
C ILE A 36 -6.25 0.74 -9.98
N CYS A 37 -6.58 2.04 -9.97
CA CYS A 37 -5.94 3.02 -9.11
C CYS A 37 -6.42 2.90 -7.65
N LYS A 38 -7.72 2.62 -7.45
CA LYS A 38 -8.37 2.46 -6.15
C LYS A 38 -8.05 1.11 -5.53
N ASP A 39 -8.32 0.03 -6.25
CA ASP A 39 -8.36 -1.31 -5.66
C ASP A 39 -6.97 -1.96 -5.57
N TYR A 40 -6.14 -1.76 -6.60
CA TYR A 40 -4.80 -2.37 -6.67
C TYR A 40 -3.68 -1.42 -6.22
N ILE A 41 -3.65 -0.21 -6.78
CA ILE A 41 -2.61 0.79 -6.45
C ILE A 41 -2.89 1.49 -5.11
N GLN A 42 -4.14 1.57 -4.66
CA GLN A 42 -4.52 2.20 -3.40
C GLN A 42 -3.98 3.64 -3.23
N VAL A 43 -4.14 4.44 -4.28
CA VAL A 43 -3.91 5.90 -4.24
C VAL A 43 -5.23 6.63 -4.36
N LEU A 44 -6.05 6.28 -5.35
CA LEU A 44 -7.38 6.88 -5.48
C LEU A 44 -8.28 6.38 -4.34
N GLY A 45 -9.00 7.31 -3.70
CA GLY A 45 -9.85 7.01 -2.54
C GLY A 45 -9.11 7.05 -1.20
N THR A 46 -7.81 7.34 -1.18
CA THR A 46 -7.03 7.56 0.05
C THR A 46 -6.69 9.04 0.24
N TYR A 47 -7.30 9.95 -0.51
CA TYR A 47 -7.16 11.39 -0.36
C TYR A 47 -8.43 12.05 -0.89
N ASP A 48 -8.67 13.29 -0.47
CA ASP A 48 -9.79 14.10 -0.95
C ASP A 48 -9.25 15.27 -1.79
N LEU A 49 -9.88 15.49 -2.95
CA LEU A 49 -9.59 16.64 -3.81
C LEU A 49 -9.84 17.97 -3.08
N ALA A 50 -10.83 18.06 -2.20
CA ALA A 50 -11.07 19.27 -1.42
C ALA A 50 -9.88 19.61 -0.51
N ASN A 51 -9.25 18.58 0.08
CA ASN A 51 -8.14 18.75 1.03
C ASN A 51 -6.80 19.00 0.34
N THR A 52 -6.69 18.64 -0.94
CA THR A 52 -5.50 18.78 -1.78
C THR A 52 -5.58 20.01 -2.71
N SER A 53 -6.47 20.96 -2.41
CA SER A 53 -6.71 22.15 -3.26
C SER A 53 -7.02 21.79 -4.71
N ASP A 54 -7.83 20.74 -4.90
CA ASP A 54 -8.23 20.17 -6.18
C ASP A 54 -7.04 19.64 -7.02
N ARG A 55 -5.94 19.23 -6.36
CA ARG A 55 -4.78 18.60 -6.99
C ARG A 55 -4.83 17.09 -6.81
N ALA A 56 -4.79 16.35 -7.93
CA ALA A 56 -4.78 14.90 -7.91
C ALA A 56 -3.43 14.34 -7.43
N ILE A 57 -3.49 13.40 -6.48
CA ILE A 57 -2.33 12.66 -6.00
C ILE A 57 -2.09 11.46 -6.93
N CYS A 58 -0.84 11.29 -7.37
CA CYS A 58 -0.45 10.27 -8.33
C CYS A 58 0.99 9.85 -8.05
N ILE A 59 1.24 8.54 -7.97
CA ILE A 59 2.60 7.97 -7.85
C ILE A 59 3.23 7.63 -9.21
N HIS A 60 2.68 8.19 -10.28
CA HIS A 60 3.16 8.08 -11.67
C HIS A 60 3.31 6.65 -12.27
N CYS A 61 2.79 5.61 -11.63
CA CYS A 61 3.02 4.20 -11.99
C CYS A 61 2.50 3.75 -13.37
N GLY A 62 1.52 4.49 -13.93
CA GLY A 62 0.99 4.27 -15.27
C GLY A 62 0.08 3.05 -15.43
N GLN A 63 -0.31 2.36 -14.36
CA GLN A 63 -1.23 1.21 -14.48
C GLN A 63 -2.61 1.62 -15.04
N CYS A 64 -3.06 2.84 -14.78
CA CYS A 64 -4.26 3.40 -15.41
C CYS A 64 -4.13 3.55 -16.94
N ALA A 65 -2.92 3.82 -17.46
CA ALA A 65 -2.65 3.85 -18.89
C ALA A 65 -2.70 2.44 -19.50
N ASN A 66 -2.13 1.45 -18.80
CA ASN A 66 -2.12 0.05 -19.23
C ASN A 66 -3.53 -0.53 -19.41
N VAL A 67 -4.46 -0.25 -18.47
CA VAL A 67 -5.83 -0.79 -18.52
C VAL A 67 -6.79 0.03 -19.38
N CYS A 68 -6.38 1.20 -19.88
CA CYS A 68 -7.27 2.05 -20.66
C CYS A 68 -7.53 1.44 -22.06
N PRO A 69 -8.78 1.02 -22.39
CA PRO A 69 -9.06 0.25 -23.60
C PRO A 69 -9.04 1.10 -24.88
N VAL A 70 -9.26 2.39 -24.74
CA VAL A 70 -9.42 3.36 -25.84
C VAL A 70 -8.24 4.32 -25.96
N GLU A 71 -7.16 4.05 -25.21
CA GLU A 71 -5.95 4.90 -25.21
C GLU A 71 -6.25 6.37 -24.89
N SER A 72 -7.26 6.60 -24.05
CA SER A 72 -7.53 7.92 -23.48
C SER A 72 -6.50 8.29 -22.43
N ILE A 73 -5.91 7.33 -21.73
CA ILE A 73 -4.75 7.58 -20.86
C ILE A 73 -3.53 6.93 -21.52
N THR A 74 -2.49 7.72 -21.71
CA THR A 74 -1.20 7.31 -22.28
C THR A 74 -0.06 7.87 -21.41
N GLU A 75 1.14 7.37 -21.62
CA GLU A 75 2.36 8.05 -21.22
C GLU A 75 2.47 9.44 -21.86
N LYS A 76 3.20 10.32 -21.20
CA LYS A 76 3.59 11.61 -21.78
C LYS A 76 4.74 11.37 -22.75
N LYS A 77 4.48 11.54 -24.04
CA LYS A 77 5.44 11.23 -25.10
C LYS A 77 6.64 12.18 -25.07
N GLU A 78 7.83 11.61 -25.13
CA GLU A 78 9.11 12.32 -25.17
C GLU A 78 9.97 11.93 -26.37
N TYR A 79 9.64 10.85 -27.09
CA TYR A 79 10.41 10.43 -28.28
C TYR A 79 10.48 11.51 -29.37
N THR A 80 9.52 12.44 -29.42
CA THR A 80 9.57 13.57 -30.35
C THR A 80 10.72 14.53 -30.05
N LYS A 81 10.97 14.82 -28.77
CA LYS A 81 12.12 15.64 -28.34
C LYS A 81 13.44 14.91 -28.57
N VAL A 82 13.44 13.59 -28.38
CA VAL A 82 14.60 12.75 -28.68
C VAL A 82 14.91 12.75 -30.19
N ARG A 83 13.87 12.65 -31.03
CA ARG A 83 14.01 12.75 -32.49
C ARG A 83 14.55 14.12 -32.93
N GLU A 84 14.12 15.20 -32.28
CA GLU A 84 14.67 16.55 -32.49
C GLU A 84 16.16 16.60 -32.09
N ALA A 85 16.53 16.06 -30.93
CA ALA A 85 17.92 16.00 -30.47
C ALA A 85 18.82 15.18 -31.41
N ILE A 86 18.33 14.08 -31.98
CA ILE A 86 19.06 13.28 -32.98
C ILE A 86 19.31 14.05 -34.28
N SER A 87 18.41 14.98 -34.62
CA SER A 87 18.55 15.79 -35.83
C SER A 87 19.54 16.95 -35.64
N ASP A 88 19.98 17.22 -34.41
CA ASP A 88 20.94 18.29 -34.08
C ASP A 88 22.37 17.73 -34.11
N PRO A 89 23.22 18.13 -35.08
CA PRO A 89 24.58 17.62 -35.22
C PRO A 89 25.51 18.01 -34.07
N ASP A 90 25.13 19.00 -33.25
CA ASP A 90 25.91 19.40 -32.08
C ASP A 90 25.62 18.52 -30.85
N LYS A 91 24.57 17.69 -30.90
CA LYS A 91 24.22 16.75 -29.83
C LYS A 91 24.79 15.36 -30.07
N ILE A 92 24.95 14.64 -28.97
CA ILE A 92 25.31 13.22 -28.94
C ILE A 92 24.22 12.52 -28.15
N VAL A 93 23.44 11.67 -28.81
CA VAL A 93 22.28 11.00 -28.22
C VAL A 93 22.65 9.59 -27.80
N ILE A 94 22.63 9.37 -26.49
CA ILE A 94 22.95 8.09 -25.85
C ILE A 94 21.66 7.46 -25.35
N PHE A 95 21.41 6.20 -25.74
CA PHE A 95 20.29 5.42 -25.22
C PHE A 95 20.76 4.38 -24.23
N SER A 96 20.05 4.25 -23.10
CA SER A 96 20.23 3.17 -22.14
C SER A 96 18.96 2.35 -22.01
N THR A 97 19.03 1.04 -22.25
CA THR A 97 17.82 0.19 -22.32
C THR A 97 17.64 -0.70 -21.09
N SER A 98 16.47 -0.59 -20.46
CA SER A 98 16.10 -1.37 -19.27
C SER A 98 15.88 -2.87 -19.55
N PRO A 99 16.01 -3.75 -18.53
CA PRO A 99 15.90 -5.20 -18.72
C PRO A 99 14.58 -5.63 -19.32
N SER A 100 13.43 -5.11 -18.85
CA SER A 100 12.12 -5.59 -19.29
C SER A 100 11.70 -5.16 -20.71
N VAL A 101 12.40 -4.20 -21.32
CA VAL A 101 12.07 -3.72 -22.69
C VAL A 101 12.33 -4.85 -23.69
N ARG A 102 13.47 -5.53 -23.54
CA ARG A 102 13.92 -6.57 -24.49
C ARG A 102 13.12 -7.88 -24.42
N VAL A 103 12.21 -8.05 -23.46
CA VAL A 103 11.31 -9.22 -23.39
C VAL A 103 9.86 -8.89 -23.75
N ALA A 104 9.56 -7.62 -24.02
CA ALA A 104 8.20 -7.19 -24.36
C ALA A 104 8.12 -6.44 -25.69
N LEU A 105 9.18 -5.72 -26.11
CA LEU A 105 9.17 -4.91 -27.34
C LEU A 105 8.72 -5.70 -28.58
N GLY A 106 9.11 -6.97 -28.69
CA GLY A 106 8.74 -7.84 -29.81
C GLY A 106 7.23 -8.03 -29.99
N GLU A 107 6.44 -7.91 -28.92
CA GLU A 107 4.98 -8.06 -28.95
C GLU A 107 4.32 -7.00 -29.85
N GLU A 108 4.89 -5.78 -29.88
CA GLU A 108 4.41 -4.69 -30.73
C GLU A 108 4.66 -4.94 -32.23
N PHE A 109 5.49 -5.93 -32.56
CA PHE A 109 5.87 -6.33 -33.91
C PHE A 109 5.43 -7.76 -34.25
N GLY A 110 4.53 -8.33 -33.44
CA GLY A 110 3.91 -9.63 -33.68
C GLY A 110 4.77 -10.84 -33.34
N LEU A 111 5.86 -10.66 -32.57
CA LEU A 111 6.63 -11.77 -32.03
C LEU A 111 5.95 -12.37 -30.79
N GLU A 112 6.33 -13.59 -30.43
CA GLU A 112 5.76 -14.30 -29.28
C GLU A 112 6.03 -13.57 -27.96
N ASP A 113 5.05 -13.63 -27.04
CA ASP A 113 5.15 -13.09 -25.69
C ASP A 113 6.43 -13.60 -24.98
N GLY A 114 7.22 -12.69 -24.42
CA GLY A 114 8.45 -13.04 -23.72
C GLY A 114 9.67 -13.29 -24.61
N SER A 115 9.55 -13.11 -25.93
CA SER A 115 10.70 -13.18 -26.86
C SER A 115 11.80 -12.21 -26.45
N PHE A 116 13.03 -12.71 -26.32
CA PHE A 116 14.20 -11.90 -25.95
C PHE A 116 14.82 -11.23 -27.19
N VAL A 117 14.47 -9.98 -27.46
CA VAL A 117 14.77 -9.23 -28.70
C VAL A 117 15.86 -8.17 -28.55
N GLN A 118 16.85 -8.40 -27.68
CA GLN A 118 17.92 -7.43 -27.39
C GLN A 118 18.64 -6.94 -28.65
N GLY A 119 19.12 -7.86 -29.50
CA GLY A 119 19.91 -7.47 -30.68
C GLY A 119 19.13 -6.59 -31.64
N LYS A 120 17.85 -6.91 -31.89
CA LYS A 120 16.95 -6.10 -32.74
C LYS A 120 16.59 -4.77 -32.10
N MET A 121 16.43 -4.72 -30.78
CA MET A 121 16.21 -3.47 -30.04
C MET A 121 17.40 -2.51 -30.22
N VAL A 122 18.64 -3.01 -30.09
CA VAL A 122 19.84 -2.19 -30.31
C VAL A 122 19.93 -1.73 -31.76
N ALA A 123 19.71 -2.63 -32.72
CA ALA A 123 19.71 -2.30 -34.14
C ALA A 123 18.64 -1.26 -34.49
N LEU A 124 17.46 -1.33 -33.85
CA LEU A 124 16.40 -0.36 -34.01
C LEU A 124 16.84 1.02 -33.54
N LEU A 125 17.42 1.15 -32.34
CA LEU A 125 17.88 2.43 -31.81
C LEU A 125 18.94 3.07 -32.69
N ARG A 126 19.91 2.27 -33.20
CA ARG A 126 20.90 2.76 -34.18
C ARG A 126 20.24 3.23 -35.47
N LYS A 127 19.26 2.48 -35.98
CA LYS A 127 18.51 2.86 -37.18
C LYS A 127 17.70 4.16 -36.99
N LEU A 128 17.26 4.44 -35.76
CA LEU A 128 16.57 5.67 -35.38
C LEU A 128 17.53 6.85 -35.13
N GLY A 129 18.85 6.63 -35.19
CA GLY A 129 19.87 7.68 -35.10
C GLY A 129 20.59 7.80 -33.76
N ALA A 130 20.61 6.75 -32.94
CA ALA A 130 21.44 6.73 -31.73
C ALA A 130 22.95 6.79 -32.06
N ASP A 131 23.69 7.67 -31.38
CA ASP A 131 25.16 7.69 -31.43
C ASP A 131 25.75 6.55 -30.61
N TYR A 132 25.20 6.33 -29.41
CA TYR A 132 25.57 5.24 -28.51
C TYR A 132 24.34 4.53 -27.95
N VAL A 133 24.42 3.20 -27.83
CA VAL A 133 23.42 2.34 -27.20
C VAL A 133 24.11 1.52 -26.11
N LEU A 134 23.72 1.79 -24.87
CA LEU A 134 24.26 1.21 -23.63
C LEU A 134 23.19 0.36 -22.94
N ASP A 135 23.62 -0.47 -21.98
CA ASP A 135 22.72 -1.38 -21.26
C ASP A 135 22.46 -0.86 -19.84
N THR A 136 21.20 -0.66 -19.44
CA THR A 136 20.87 -0.31 -18.04
C THR A 136 21.14 -1.46 -17.08
N ASN A 137 21.26 -2.70 -17.59
CA ASN A 137 21.65 -3.83 -16.76
C ASN A 137 23.09 -3.70 -16.22
N PHE A 138 23.99 -2.98 -16.92
CA PHE A 138 25.28 -2.57 -16.36
C PHE A 138 25.06 -1.81 -15.05
N SER A 139 24.20 -0.80 -15.09
CA SER A 139 23.94 0.00 -13.89
C SER A 139 23.04 -0.70 -12.87
N ALA A 140 22.33 -1.77 -13.26
CA ALA A 140 21.68 -2.65 -12.29
C ALA A 140 22.72 -3.43 -11.48
N ASP A 141 23.81 -3.87 -12.12
CA ASP A 141 24.94 -4.42 -11.38
C ASP A 141 25.57 -3.38 -10.45
N LEU A 142 25.71 -2.13 -10.91
CA LEU A 142 26.17 -1.01 -10.08
C LEU A 142 25.27 -0.77 -8.86
N THR A 143 23.94 -0.78 -9.06
CA THR A 143 22.97 -0.66 -7.96
C THR A 143 23.15 -1.79 -6.95
N ILE A 144 23.40 -3.03 -7.39
CA ILE A 144 23.64 -4.14 -6.47
C ILE A 144 24.93 -3.99 -5.69
N MET A 145 25.99 -3.46 -6.31
CA MET A 145 27.25 -3.22 -5.60
C MET A 145 27.04 -2.28 -4.41
N GLU A 146 26.25 -1.21 -4.57
CA GLU A 146 25.92 -0.29 -3.48
C GLU A 146 24.86 -0.87 -2.53
N GLU A 147 23.74 -1.36 -3.04
CA GLU A 147 22.59 -1.79 -2.23
C GLU A 147 22.87 -3.05 -1.40
N ALA A 148 23.65 -4.00 -1.94
CA ALA A 148 24.10 -5.16 -1.19
C ALA A 148 25.14 -4.78 -0.14
N SER A 149 26.05 -3.84 -0.45
CA SER A 149 27.02 -3.33 0.52
C SER A 149 26.33 -2.57 1.65
N GLU A 150 25.32 -1.75 1.33
CA GLU A 150 24.50 -1.06 2.33
C GLU A 150 23.76 -2.08 3.22
N LEU A 151 23.19 -3.14 2.64
CA LEU A 151 22.54 -4.19 3.41
C LEU A 151 23.52 -4.89 4.37
N ILE A 152 24.72 -5.21 3.88
CA ILE A 152 25.78 -5.82 4.70
C ILE A 152 26.18 -4.90 5.83
N GLU A 153 26.41 -3.62 5.55
CA GLU A 153 26.78 -2.62 6.56
C GLU A 153 25.70 -2.52 7.65
N ARG A 154 24.41 -2.47 7.28
CA ARG A 154 23.30 -2.44 8.23
C ARG A 154 23.26 -3.67 9.12
N ILE A 155 23.44 -4.86 8.55
CA ILE A 155 23.40 -6.13 9.29
C ILE A 155 24.62 -6.28 10.21
N THR A 156 25.79 -5.87 9.76
CA THR A 156 27.06 -6.14 10.46
C THR A 156 27.40 -5.06 11.50
N THR A 157 27.02 -3.80 11.25
CA THR A 157 27.39 -2.66 12.11
C THR A 157 26.20 -2.10 12.90
N GLY A 158 24.96 -2.28 12.42
CA GLY A 158 23.78 -1.67 13.02
C GLY A 158 23.71 -0.14 12.87
N ASN A 159 24.42 0.45 11.90
CA ASN A 159 24.51 1.89 11.70
C ASN A 159 23.22 2.56 11.18
N LYS A 160 22.36 1.82 10.48
CA LYS A 160 21.05 2.25 9.95
C LYS A 160 19.98 1.18 10.22
N PRO A 161 18.69 1.54 10.24
CA PRO A 161 17.66 0.62 10.70
C PRO A 161 17.34 -0.50 9.68
N LEU A 162 16.89 -1.63 10.20
CA LEU A 162 16.34 -2.78 9.47
C LEU A 162 14.81 -2.87 9.66
N PRO A 163 14.04 -3.38 8.68
CA PRO A 163 14.50 -3.91 7.39
C PRO A 163 15.03 -2.83 6.45
N GLN A 164 15.95 -3.17 5.55
CA GLN A 164 16.23 -2.35 4.37
C GLN A 164 15.17 -2.62 3.31
N PHE A 165 14.53 -1.57 2.81
CA PHE A 165 13.64 -1.65 1.64
C PHE A 165 14.42 -1.28 0.38
N THR A 166 14.16 -1.97 -0.73
CA THR A 166 14.68 -1.52 -2.03
C THR A 166 14.08 -0.18 -2.44
N SER A 167 14.81 0.60 -3.23
CA SER A 167 14.41 1.95 -3.65
C SER A 167 14.43 2.18 -5.17
N CYS A 168 14.73 1.14 -5.96
CA CYS A 168 14.86 1.27 -7.41
C CYS A 168 13.54 1.54 -8.17
N CYS A 169 12.39 1.30 -7.53
CA CYS A 169 11.05 1.53 -8.07
C CYS A 169 10.54 2.93 -7.66
N PRO A 170 10.48 3.91 -8.58
CA PRO A 170 10.17 5.30 -8.21
C PRO A 170 8.73 5.49 -7.72
N ALA A 171 7.78 4.72 -8.25
CA ALA A 171 6.40 4.75 -7.78
C ALA A 171 6.25 4.21 -6.35
N TRP A 172 7.13 3.28 -5.94
CA TRP A 172 7.20 2.81 -4.57
C TRP A 172 7.81 3.89 -3.66
N VAL A 173 8.92 4.49 -4.07
CA VAL A 173 9.55 5.58 -3.32
C VAL A 173 8.55 6.72 -3.07
N GLU A 174 7.86 7.18 -4.12
CA GLU A 174 6.87 8.26 -3.97
C GLU A 174 5.67 7.84 -3.10
N PHE A 175 5.24 6.57 -3.17
CA PHE A 175 4.22 6.06 -2.27
C PHE A 175 4.69 6.05 -0.81
N ALA A 176 5.94 5.69 -0.54
CA ALA A 176 6.52 5.76 0.80
C ALA A 176 6.63 7.22 1.30
N GLU A 177 7.08 8.15 0.45
CA GLU A 177 7.18 9.57 0.78
C GLU A 177 5.82 10.19 1.14
N LEU A 178 4.75 9.79 0.44
CA LEU A 178 3.39 10.29 0.66
C LEU A 178 2.70 9.64 1.87
N TYR A 179 2.78 8.31 2.01
CA TYR A 179 1.91 7.57 2.94
C TYR A 179 2.63 6.94 4.12
N TYR A 180 3.95 6.81 4.06
CA TYR A 180 4.76 6.13 5.07
C TYR A 180 6.10 6.84 5.31
N PRO A 181 6.09 8.15 5.64
CA PRO A 181 7.34 8.88 5.83
C PRO A 181 8.23 8.29 6.95
N GLU A 182 7.65 7.54 7.89
CA GLU A 182 8.38 6.86 8.95
C GLU A 182 9.32 5.75 8.45
N ILE A 183 9.09 5.20 7.24
CA ILE A 183 9.96 4.16 6.67
C ILE A 183 11.05 4.72 5.76
N LEU A 184 11.09 6.04 5.52
CA LEU A 184 12.13 6.63 4.66
C LEU A 184 13.56 6.32 5.12
N PRO A 185 13.89 6.31 6.43
CA PRO A 185 15.21 5.88 6.91
C PRO A 185 15.53 4.40 6.62
N HIS A 186 14.51 3.59 6.32
CA HIS A 186 14.65 2.17 5.98
C HIS A 186 14.86 1.93 4.49
N LEU A 187 14.54 2.89 3.61
CA LEU A 187 14.84 2.77 2.18
C LEU A 187 16.36 2.71 1.97
N SER A 188 16.81 1.86 1.05
CA SER A 188 18.17 1.85 0.51
C SER A 188 18.47 3.22 -0.08
N THR A 189 19.62 3.79 0.24
CA THR A 189 20.06 5.10 -0.28
C THR A 189 20.64 5.00 -1.68
N ALA A 190 20.98 3.79 -2.14
CA ALA A 190 21.41 3.53 -3.51
C ALA A 190 20.34 4.04 -4.51
N LYS A 191 20.75 4.86 -5.49
CA LYS A 191 19.87 5.28 -6.58
C LYS A 191 19.43 4.06 -7.41
N SER A 192 18.35 4.23 -8.16
CA SER A 192 17.94 3.21 -9.13
C SER A 192 18.99 3.02 -10.23
N PRO A 193 18.94 1.92 -11.01
CA PRO A 193 19.85 1.72 -12.14
C PRO A 193 19.87 2.90 -13.13
N ILE A 194 18.72 3.54 -13.37
CA ILE A 194 18.65 4.72 -14.25
C ILE A 194 19.27 5.94 -13.56
N GLY A 195 19.00 6.14 -12.27
CA GLY A 195 19.55 7.23 -11.47
C GLY A 195 21.07 7.14 -11.26
N MET A 196 21.64 5.92 -11.28
CA MET A 196 23.09 5.69 -11.23
C MET A 196 23.74 5.80 -12.62
N GLN A 197 23.08 5.29 -13.67
CA GLN A 197 23.65 5.31 -15.01
C GLN A 197 23.79 6.73 -15.56
N GLY A 198 22.81 7.60 -15.32
CA GLY A 198 22.84 8.98 -15.79
C GLY A 198 24.11 9.76 -15.42
N PRO A 199 24.42 9.92 -14.12
CA PRO A 199 25.64 10.61 -13.73
C PRO A 199 26.90 9.87 -14.15
N THR A 200 26.90 8.54 -14.16
CA THR A 200 28.07 7.75 -14.60
C THR A 200 28.36 7.98 -16.09
N ILE A 201 27.33 8.10 -16.94
CA ILE A 201 27.50 8.44 -18.36
C ILE A 201 28.08 9.85 -18.52
N LYS A 202 27.46 10.85 -17.88
CA LYS A 202 27.89 12.25 -18.03
C LYS A 202 29.23 12.56 -17.35
N THR A 203 29.80 11.63 -16.58
CA THR A 203 31.12 11.79 -15.94
C THR A 203 32.12 10.79 -16.49
N TYR A 204 32.09 9.55 -16.02
CA TYR A 204 33.06 8.51 -16.36
C TYR A 204 33.04 8.14 -17.85
N PHE A 205 31.88 7.86 -18.44
CA PHE A 205 31.79 7.51 -19.87
C PHE A 205 32.27 8.67 -20.75
N CYS A 206 31.77 9.89 -20.52
CA CYS A 206 32.21 11.08 -21.26
C CYS A 206 33.71 11.30 -21.17
N LYS A 207 34.31 11.15 -19.98
CA LYS A 207 35.75 11.25 -19.78
C LYS A 207 36.52 10.20 -20.57
N LYS A 208 36.07 8.94 -20.54
CA LYS A 208 36.73 7.83 -21.25
C LYS A 208 36.60 7.94 -22.78
N MET A 209 35.46 8.43 -23.25
CA MET A 209 35.17 8.59 -24.67
C MET A 209 35.62 9.94 -25.23
N ASN A 210 36.19 10.81 -24.39
CA ASN A 210 36.58 12.18 -24.74
C ASN A 210 35.41 13.00 -25.34
N ILE A 211 34.25 12.93 -24.70
CA ILE A 211 33.01 13.62 -25.09
C ILE A 211 32.76 14.78 -24.11
N ASP A 212 32.36 15.94 -24.63
CA ASP A 212 31.87 17.04 -23.80
C ASP A 212 30.47 16.68 -23.25
N PRO A 213 30.30 16.55 -21.93
CA PRO A 213 29.02 16.16 -21.32
C PRO A 213 27.88 17.15 -21.61
N LYS A 214 28.17 18.41 -21.98
CA LYS A 214 27.14 19.40 -22.37
C LYS A 214 26.47 19.08 -23.70
N ARG A 215 27.11 18.27 -24.54
CA ARG A 215 26.57 17.82 -25.83
C ARG A 215 25.70 16.57 -25.68
N VAL A 216 25.82 15.86 -24.57
CA VAL A 216 25.13 14.59 -24.35
C VAL A 216 23.65 14.82 -24.04
N ILE A 217 22.81 14.17 -24.83
CA ILE A 217 21.39 13.94 -24.53
C ILE A 217 21.25 12.46 -24.16
N ASN A 218 21.01 12.22 -22.89
CA ASN A 218 21.00 10.90 -22.30
C ASN A 218 19.56 10.42 -22.10
N VAL A 219 19.21 9.31 -22.75
CA VAL A 219 17.84 8.82 -22.91
C VAL A 219 17.69 7.42 -22.34
N ALA A 220 16.80 7.24 -21.36
CA ALA A 220 16.47 5.91 -20.85
C ALA A 220 15.26 5.32 -21.59
N VAL A 221 15.40 4.10 -22.12
CA VAL A 221 14.30 3.29 -22.68
C VAL A 221 13.81 2.33 -21.61
N THR A 222 12.55 2.47 -21.17
CA THR A 222 12.06 1.81 -19.95
C THR A 222 10.66 1.23 -20.08
N PRO A 223 10.32 0.18 -19.32
CA PRO A 223 8.94 -0.30 -19.20
C PRO A 223 8.05 0.58 -18.31
N CYS A 224 8.54 1.71 -17.78
CA CYS A 224 7.92 2.44 -16.67
C CYS A 224 7.66 3.91 -16.99
N THR A 225 6.45 4.39 -16.73
CA THR A 225 6.14 5.84 -16.81
C THR A 225 6.70 6.62 -15.63
N ALA A 226 6.75 6.05 -14.42
CA ALA A 226 7.23 6.74 -13.23
C ALA A 226 8.72 7.12 -13.30
N LYS A 227 9.51 6.48 -14.17
CA LYS A 227 10.89 6.91 -14.46
C LYS A 227 10.95 8.32 -15.06
N LYS A 228 9.91 8.76 -15.78
CA LYS A 228 9.81 10.14 -16.27
C LYS A 228 9.76 11.14 -15.10
N PHE A 229 9.06 10.81 -14.02
CA PHE A 229 9.05 11.62 -12.80
C PHE A 229 10.40 11.55 -12.07
N GLU A 230 10.97 10.34 -11.91
CA GLU A 230 12.25 10.16 -11.20
C GLU A 230 13.37 11.07 -11.72
N ILE A 231 13.59 11.09 -13.05
CA ILE A 231 14.67 11.89 -13.64
C ILE A 231 14.48 13.41 -13.47
N ARG A 232 13.29 13.85 -13.07
CA ARG A 232 12.92 15.25 -12.84
C ARG A 232 12.98 15.66 -11.37
N ARG A 233 13.19 14.71 -10.45
CA ARG A 233 13.35 15.01 -9.01
C ARG A 233 14.58 15.88 -8.80
N GLU A 234 14.47 16.94 -8.01
CA GLU A 234 15.47 18.01 -7.95
C GLU A 234 16.90 17.46 -7.71
N GLU A 235 17.03 16.46 -6.84
CA GLU A 235 18.27 15.82 -6.43
C GLU A 235 18.97 14.97 -7.52
N MET A 236 18.29 14.66 -8.63
CA MET A 236 18.83 13.89 -9.78
C MET A 236 19.67 14.76 -10.74
N ASN A 237 20.71 15.38 -10.18
CA ASN A 237 21.65 16.26 -10.87
C ASN A 237 23.12 16.05 -10.41
N ALA A 238 23.51 14.84 -10.01
CA ALA A 238 24.86 14.54 -9.54
C ALA A 238 25.94 14.88 -10.59
N ALA A 239 25.69 14.67 -11.88
CA ALA A 239 26.58 15.11 -12.96
C ALA A 239 26.73 16.64 -13.00
N GLY A 240 25.62 17.37 -12.82
CA GLY A 240 25.65 18.82 -12.77
C GLY A 240 26.47 19.34 -11.60
N ARG A 241 26.31 18.74 -10.41
CA ARG A 241 27.16 19.05 -9.25
C ARG A 241 28.63 18.74 -9.51
N TYR A 242 28.93 17.57 -10.10
CA TYR A 242 30.29 17.16 -10.42
C TYR A 242 31.00 18.14 -11.38
N HIS A 243 30.28 18.64 -12.39
CA HIS A 243 30.84 19.56 -13.39
C HIS A 243 30.69 21.05 -13.05
N GLY A 244 29.97 21.39 -11.97
CA GLY A 244 29.61 22.77 -11.65
C GLY A 244 28.66 23.40 -12.67
N ILE A 245 27.73 22.61 -13.23
CA ILE A 245 26.74 23.04 -14.24
C ILE A 245 25.34 22.82 -13.67
N GLU A 246 24.74 23.88 -13.14
CA GLU A 246 23.46 23.84 -12.42
C GLU A 246 22.30 23.24 -13.24
N GLU A 247 22.21 23.61 -14.52
CA GLU A 247 21.17 23.15 -15.45
C GLU A 247 21.33 21.69 -15.90
N MET A 248 22.49 21.06 -15.61
CA MET A 248 22.76 19.70 -16.09
C MET A 248 22.04 18.66 -15.22
N ARG A 249 21.12 17.95 -15.84
CA ARG A 249 20.43 16.78 -15.28
C ARG A 249 21.23 15.51 -15.51
N ASP A 250 21.04 14.51 -14.64
CA ASP A 250 21.67 13.19 -14.79
C ASP A 250 21.16 12.44 -16.02
N MET A 251 19.85 12.50 -16.24
CA MET A 251 19.11 11.93 -17.37
C MET A 251 18.25 13.02 -18.02
N ASP A 252 18.23 13.10 -19.35
CA ASP A 252 17.53 14.16 -20.06
C ASP A 252 16.10 13.76 -20.44
N TYR A 253 15.93 12.53 -20.96
CA TYR A 253 14.62 12.02 -21.38
C TYR A 253 14.43 10.55 -21.01
N VAL A 254 13.16 10.17 -20.92
CA VAL A 254 12.74 8.78 -20.74
C VAL A 254 11.74 8.47 -21.84
N ILE A 255 11.92 7.37 -22.57
CA ILE A 255 10.91 6.86 -23.51
C ILE A 255 10.44 5.47 -23.08
N THR A 256 9.15 5.20 -23.19
CA THR A 256 8.61 3.88 -22.86
C THR A 256 8.87 2.85 -23.96
N THR A 257 8.67 1.56 -23.65
CA THR A 257 8.65 0.49 -24.66
C THR A 257 7.64 0.76 -25.78
N ARG A 258 6.44 1.28 -25.43
CA ARG A 258 5.42 1.63 -26.42
C ARG A 258 5.82 2.86 -27.25
N GLU A 259 6.43 3.87 -26.66
CA GLU A 259 6.95 5.03 -27.40
C GLU A 259 8.00 4.62 -28.43
N LEU A 260 8.94 3.74 -28.05
CA LEU A 260 9.92 3.21 -29.00
C LEU A 260 9.25 2.45 -30.15
N ALA A 261 8.26 1.61 -29.83
CA ALA A 261 7.52 0.87 -30.85
C ALA A 261 6.70 1.78 -31.76
N GLU A 262 6.06 2.81 -31.22
CA GLU A 262 5.31 3.81 -31.97
C GLU A 262 6.24 4.58 -32.91
N TRP A 263 7.36 5.09 -32.40
CA TRP A 263 8.34 5.80 -33.22
C TRP A 263 8.91 4.92 -34.34
N ALA A 264 9.24 3.66 -34.06
CA ALA A 264 9.67 2.72 -35.09
C ALA A 264 8.62 2.49 -36.19
N LYS A 265 7.34 2.45 -35.82
CA LYS A 265 6.22 2.29 -36.76
C LYS A 265 6.02 3.56 -37.61
N GLU A 266 6.15 4.74 -37.00
CA GLU A 266 6.12 6.04 -37.72
C GLU A 266 7.24 6.11 -38.78
N GLU A 267 8.46 5.70 -38.41
CA GLU A 267 9.61 5.64 -39.32
C GLU A 267 9.57 4.43 -40.27
N LYS A 268 8.47 3.66 -40.26
CA LYS A 268 8.23 2.49 -41.12
C LYS A 268 9.37 1.47 -41.07
N VAL A 269 9.97 1.28 -39.89
CA VAL A 269 11.04 0.31 -39.68
C VAL A 269 10.49 -1.12 -39.72
N GLU A 270 11.00 -1.95 -40.63
CA GLU A 270 10.71 -3.38 -40.66
C GLU A 270 11.47 -4.13 -39.55
N PHE A 271 10.99 -4.04 -38.30
CA PHE A 271 11.66 -4.56 -37.10
C PHE A 271 12.11 -6.03 -37.22
N ASN A 272 11.25 -6.89 -37.75
CA ASN A 272 11.54 -8.33 -37.88
C ASN A 272 12.65 -8.64 -38.89
N LYS A 273 12.97 -7.70 -39.78
CA LYS A 273 14.07 -7.80 -40.76
C LYS A 273 15.38 -7.20 -40.26
N LEU A 274 15.41 -6.58 -39.07
CA LEU A 274 16.64 -6.06 -38.51
C LEU A 274 17.59 -7.20 -38.14
N GLU A 275 18.84 -7.05 -38.55
CA GLU A 275 19.93 -7.88 -38.06
C GLU A 275 20.26 -7.47 -36.62
N ASP A 276 20.65 -8.45 -35.81
CA ASP A 276 20.97 -8.19 -34.40
C ASP A 276 22.25 -7.36 -34.29
N SER A 277 22.21 -6.31 -33.47
CA SER A 277 23.37 -5.46 -33.14
C SER A 277 23.78 -5.63 -31.68
N GLN A 278 25.01 -5.21 -31.36
CA GLN A 278 25.55 -5.23 -30.00
C GLN A 278 25.54 -3.83 -29.39
N TYR A 279 25.44 -3.78 -28.06
CA TYR A 279 25.69 -2.55 -27.31
C TYR A 279 27.10 -2.03 -27.59
N ASP A 280 27.28 -0.72 -27.41
CA ASP A 280 28.60 -0.12 -27.43
C ASP A 280 29.43 -0.58 -26.22
N HIS A 281 30.75 -0.57 -26.39
CA HIS A 281 31.69 -0.85 -25.30
C HIS A 281 31.63 0.24 -24.24
N LEU A 282 31.97 -0.10 -22.99
CA LEU A 282 31.92 0.78 -21.81
C LEU A 282 30.47 1.09 -21.39
N MET A 283 29.95 0.29 -20.45
CA MET A 283 28.56 0.23 -19.99
C MET A 283 27.59 -0.55 -20.90
N GLY A 284 28.14 -1.50 -21.66
CA GLY A 284 27.38 -2.44 -22.48
C GLY A 284 27.35 -3.86 -21.90
N GLU A 285 28.28 -4.19 -20.99
CA GLU A 285 28.35 -5.49 -20.33
C GLU A 285 27.45 -5.54 -19.10
N ALA A 286 26.75 -6.66 -18.90
CA ALA A 286 25.94 -6.92 -17.73
C ALA A 286 26.12 -8.35 -17.24
N SER A 287 25.84 -8.59 -15.97
CA SER A 287 25.70 -9.92 -15.39
C SER A 287 24.26 -10.44 -15.51
N GLY A 288 24.08 -11.74 -15.29
CA GLY A 288 22.76 -12.34 -15.15
C GLY A 288 21.93 -11.76 -14.00
N ALA A 289 22.57 -11.24 -12.94
CA ALA A 289 21.90 -10.54 -11.85
C ALA A 289 21.26 -9.24 -12.32
N GLY A 290 21.97 -8.43 -13.11
CA GLY A 290 21.43 -7.22 -13.73
C GLY A 290 20.28 -7.50 -14.71
N VAL A 291 20.28 -8.65 -15.40
CA VAL A 291 19.20 -9.04 -16.33
C VAL A 291 17.88 -9.32 -15.60
N ILE A 292 17.91 -9.96 -14.43
CA ILE A 292 16.69 -10.38 -13.73
C ILE A 292 16.01 -9.25 -12.95
N PHE A 293 16.62 -8.05 -12.83
CA PHE A 293 16.03 -6.86 -12.20
C PHE A 293 14.61 -6.54 -12.67
N GLY A 294 14.29 -6.88 -13.92
CA GLY A 294 12.97 -6.66 -14.49
C GLY A 294 11.85 -7.46 -13.82
N ASN A 295 12.20 -8.57 -13.17
CA ASN A 295 11.27 -9.49 -12.51
C ASN A 295 11.10 -9.12 -11.05
N THR A 296 9.88 -9.32 -10.53
CA THR A 296 9.69 -9.36 -9.08
C THR A 296 10.50 -10.49 -8.45
N GLY A 297 11.25 -10.16 -7.40
CA GLY A 297 12.23 -11.01 -6.73
C GLY A 297 13.61 -11.00 -7.36
N GLY A 298 13.78 -10.36 -8.52
CA GLY A 298 15.05 -10.30 -9.23
C GLY A 298 16.08 -9.42 -8.53
N VAL A 299 15.66 -8.32 -7.92
CA VAL A 299 16.56 -7.42 -7.16
C VAL A 299 17.02 -8.11 -5.88
N MET A 300 16.09 -8.73 -5.16
CA MET A 300 16.34 -9.58 -4.00
C MET A 300 17.37 -10.67 -4.33
N GLU A 301 17.13 -11.43 -5.39
CA GLU A 301 18.03 -12.51 -5.79
C GLU A 301 19.41 -11.98 -6.20
N ALA A 302 19.47 -10.89 -6.95
CA ALA A 302 20.71 -10.25 -7.38
C ALA A 302 21.56 -9.74 -6.18
N ALA A 303 20.91 -9.07 -5.23
CA ALA A 303 21.57 -8.56 -4.02
C ALA A 303 22.14 -9.71 -3.18
N LEU A 304 21.38 -10.79 -3.00
CA LEU A 304 21.81 -11.93 -2.18
C LEU A 304 22.95 -12.73 -2.82
N ARG A 305 23.03 -12.81 -4.16
CA ARG A 305 24.19 -13.41 -4.86
C ARG A 305 25.49 -12.67 -4.49
N THR A 306 25.46 -11.34 -4.46
CA THR A 306 26.63 -10.51 -4.12
C THR A 306 26.88 -10.46 -2.62
N ALA A 307 25.84 -10.27 -1.81
CA ALA A 307 25.97 -10.20 -0.36
C ALA A 307 26.56 -11.49 0.23
N TYR A 308 26.20 -12.65 -0.32
CA TYR A 308 26.77 -13.93 0.10
C TYR A 308 28.30 -13.92 -0.03
N GLU A 309 28.82 -13.65 -1.22
CA GLU A 309 30.28 -13.68 -1.46
C GLU A 309 31.01 -12.58 -0.68
N PHE A 310 30.39 -11.42 -0.47
CA PHE A 310 30.99 -10.35 0.31
C PHE A 310 31.09 -10.70 1.80
N ILE A 311 30.10 -11.38 2.37
CA ILE A 311 30.09 -11.83 3.77
C ILE A 311 30.99 -13.04 3.97
N THR A 312 30.84 -14.09 3.16
CA THR A 312 31.50 -15.39 3.40
C THR A 312 32.88 -15.48 2.77
N LYS A 313 33.20 -14.61 1.80
CA LYS A 313 34.37 -14.73 0.91
C LYS A 313 34.38 -16.00 0.06
N GLU A 314 33.24 -16.68 -0.04
CA GLU A 314 33.03 -17.88 -0.85
C GLU A 314 32.04 -17.62 -1.99
N LYS A 315 32.18 -18.35 -3.09
CA LYS A 315 31.24 -18.28 -4.21
C LYS A 315 29.82 -18.64 -3.76
N ALA A 316 28.84 -17.84 -4.16
CA ALA A 316 27.43 -18.12 -3.88
C ALA A 316 27.04 -19.55 -4.33
N PRO A 317 26.31 -20.32 -3.50
CA PRO A 317 25.87 -21.65 -3.91
C PRO A 317 24.85 -21.57 -5.06
N GLN A 318 24.76 -22.64 -5.85
CA GLN A 318 23.84 -22.70 -7.01
C GLN A 318 22.38 -22.38 -6.66
N THR A 319 21.96 -22.66 -5.43
CA THR A 319 20.62 -22.34 -4.93
C THR A 319 20.32 -20.84 -4.89
N LEU A 320 21.32 -19.96 -4.74
CA LEU A 320 21.14 -18.50 -4.81
C LEU A 320 21.02 -17.98 -6.24
N TYR A 321 21.52 -18.73 -7.22
CA TYR A 321 21.32 -18.43 -8.64
C TYR A 321 19.95 -18.89 -9.16
N GLU A 322 19.21 -19.63 -8.35
CA GLU A 322 17.82 -20.01 -8.58
C GLU A 322 17.05 -19.97 -7.26
N LEU A 323 16.98 -18.81 -6.62
CA LEU A 323 16.33 -18.65 -5.31
C LEU A 323 14.80 -18.77 -5.43
N LYS A 324 14.30 -20.01 -5.60
CA LYS A 324 12.89 -20.31 -5.90
C LYS A 324 11.89 -19.63 -4.97
N PRO A 325 12.11 -19.52 -3.63
CA PRO A 325 11.14 -18.89 -2.74
C PRO A 325 10.84 -17.42 -3.07
N VAL A 326 11.77 -16.69 -3.69
CA VAL A 326 11.56 -15.28 -4.04
C VAL A 326 11.06 -15.09 -5.48
N ARG A 327 11.01 -16.16 -6.29
CA ARG A 327 10.50 -16.15 -7.67
C ARG A 327 8.99 -16.43 -7.72
N GLY A 328 8.34 -16.14 -8.85
CA GLY A 328 6.91 -16.41 -9.07
C GLY A 328 6.02 -15.17 -9.19
N MET A 329 4.71 -15.39 -9.06
CA MET A 329 3.65 -14.39 -9.25
C MET A 329 2.70 -14.34 -8.04
N GLN A 330 3.16 -14.79 -6.87
CA GLN A 330 2.47 -14.50 -5.61
C GLN A 330 2.80 -13.07 -5.18
N GLU A 331 1.78 -12.31 -4.79
CA GLU A 331 1.88 -10.89 -4.47
C GLU A 331 2.88 -10.58 -3.36
N MET A 332 2.97 -11.47 -2.37
CA MET A 332 3.95 -11.45 -1.31
C MET A 332 4.58 -12.84 -1.21
N ARG A 333 5.90 -12.86 -1.15
CA ARG A 333 6.71 -14.05 -0.91
C ARG A 333 7.71 -13.78 0.17
N GLU A 334 8.07 -14.85 0.86
CA GLU A 334 9.00 -14.79 1.97
C GLU A 334 10.02 -15.90 1.87
N ALA A 335 11.20 -15.63 2.39
CA ALA A 335 12.27 -16.59 2.48
C ALA A 335 13.10 -16.32 3.73
N THR A 336 13.67 -17.39 4.29
CA THR A 336 14.74 -17.29 5.29
C THR A 336 15.99 -17.89 4.68
N LEU A 337 17.11 -17.16 4.76
CA LEU A 337 18.39 -17.56 4.20
C LEU A 337 19.50 -17.35 5.25
N THR A 338 20.32 -18.37 5.45
CA THR A 338 21.53 -18.25 6.27
C THR A 338 22.73 -17.92 5.39
N ILE A 339 23.45 -16.84 5.73
CA ILE A 339 24.67 -16.39 5.06
C ILE A 339 25.76 -16.20 6.13
N GLY A 340 26.77 -17.07 6.14
CA GLY A 340 27.74 -17.10 7.23
C GLY A 340 27.03 -17.29 8.58
N ASP A 341 27.30 -16.40 9.53
CA ASP A 341 26.68 -16.40 10.86
C ASP A 341 25.32 -15.67 10.93
N TYR A 342 24.86 -15.09 9.80
CA TYR A 342 23.64 -14.29 9.75
C TYR A 342 22.46 -15.10 9.22
N THR A 343 21.30 -14.99 9.86
CA THR A 343 20.04 -15.56 9.36
C THR A 343 19.12 -14.43 8.93
N LEU A 344 18.92 -14.31 7.62
CA LEU A 344 18.18 -13.22 7.00
C LEU A 344 16.75 -13.66 6.68
N ASN A 345 15.79 -12.94 7.26
CA ASN A 345 14.38 -12.99 6.87
C ASN A 345 14.11 -11.97 5.77
N LEU A 346 13.54 -12.43 4.67
CA LEU A 346 13.41 -11.72 3.41
C LEU A 346 11.95 -11.64 3.00
N ALA A 347 11.53 -10.54 2.38
CA ALA A 347 10.24 -10.44 1.72
C ALA A 347 10.36 -9.84 0.32
N VAL A 348 9.58 -10.36 -0.61
CA VAL A 348 9.42 -9.80 -1.95
C VAL A 348 7.95 -9.51 -2.17
N ILE A 349 7.65 -8.24 -2.42
CA ILE A 349 6.29 -7.75 -2.54
C ILE A 349 6.14 -6.96 -3.82
N TYR A 350 5.01 -7.16 -4.48
CA TYR A 350 4.57 -6.20 -5.47
C TYR A 350 3.11 -5.74 -5.28
N GLY A 351 2.83 -4.53 -5.75
CA GLY A 351 1.56 -3.85 -5.55
C GLY A 351 1.55 -3.04 -4.24
N THR A 352 1.36 -1.73 -4.34
CA THR A 352 1.35 -0.81 -3.19
C THR A 352 0.26 -1.14 -2.17
N GLY A 353 -0.88 -1.69 -2.58
CA GLY A 353 -1.88 -2.19 -1.65
C GLY A 353 -1.40 -3.36 -0.78
N ASN A 354 -0.53 -4.23 -1.32
CA ASN A 354 0.07 -5.33 -0.55
C ASN A 354 1.19 -4.84 0.36
N VAL A 355 1.90 -3.80 -0.05
CA VAL A 355 2.88 -3.14 0.81
C VAL A 355 2.20 -2.47 2.00
N ARG A 356 1.08 -1.75 1.78
CA ARG A 356 0.24 -1.21 2.86
C ARG A 356 -0.15 -2.30 3.85
N LYS A 357 -0.66 -3.45 3.38
CA LYS A 357 -0.97 -4.59 4.25
C LYS A 357 0.25 -5.08 5.03
N LEU A 358 1.42 -5.23 4.40
CA LEU A 358 2.64 -5.63 5.11
C LEU A 358 3.01 -4.60 6.18
N LEU A 359 3.06 -3.31 5.85
CA LEU A 359 3.47 -2.27 6.80
C LEU A 359 2.53 -2.21 8.01
N GLU A 360 1.22 -2.35 7.80
CA GLU A 360 0.25 -2.47 8.89
C GLU A 360 0.42 -3.78 9.69
N GLN A 361 0.84 -4.87 9.06
CA GLN A 361 1.22 -6.10 9.77
C GLN A 361 2.52 -5.92 10.58
N LEU A 362 3.49 -5.17 10.08
CA LEU A 362 4.78 -4.95 10.75
C LEU A 362 4.67 -4.09 12.00
N LYS A 363 3.71 -3.17 12.09
CA LYS A 363 3.42 -2.36 13.29
C LYS A 363 3.00 -3.19 14.52
N THR A 364 2.82 -4.48 14.32
CA THR A 364 1.70 -5.20 14.90
C THR A 364 2.07 -6.68 15.11
N THR A 365 3.10 -7.16 14.41
CA THR A 365 3.73 -8.47 14.56
C THR A 365 5.16 -8.28 15.10
N GLN A 366 5.71 -9.28 15.78
CA GLN A 366 7.14 -9.31 16.14
C GLN A 366 8.02 -9.84 14.99
N LYS A 367 7.47 -9.92 13.78
CA LYS A 367 8.16 -10.50 12.63
C LYS A 367 9.21 -9.53 12.14
N GLN A 368 10.47 -9.95 12.24
CA GLN A 368 11.60 -9.14 11.80
C GLN A 368 12.03 -9.57 10.41
N TYR A 369 12.12 -8.60 9.49
CA TYR A 369 12.77 -8.75 8.20
C TYR A 369 14.08 -7.97 8.19
N HIS A 370 15.00 -8.42 7.35
CA HIS A 370 16.29 -7.75 7.13
C HIS A 370 16.29 -7.03 5.79
N PHE A 371 15.67 -7.62 4.77
CA PHE A 371 15.63 -7.04 3.43
C PHE A 371 14.27 -7.28 2.78
N ILE A 372 13.68 -6.23 2.21
CA ILE A 372 12.36 -6.26 1.59
C ILE A 372 12.44 -5.62 0.20
N GLU A 373 12.21 -6.42 -0.84
CA GLU A 373 12.03 -5.90 -2.20
C GLU A 373 10.59 -5.44 -2.40
N VAL A 374 10.43 -4.21 -2.88
CA VAL A 374 9.12 -3.66 -3.23
C VAL A 374 9.08 -3.19 -4.68
N MET A 375 8.06 -3.66 -5.40
CA MET A 375 7.72 -3.20 -6.76
C MET A 375 6.27 -2.73 -6.83
N THR A 376 5.96 -1.62 -7.50
CA THR A 376 4.56 -1.18 -7.60
C THR A 376 3.73 -2.02 -8.59
N CYS A 377 4.33 -2.53 -9.66
CA CYS A 377 3.62 -3.12 -10.78
C CYS A 377 3.50 -4.66 -10.66
N PRO A 378 2.40 -5.28 -11.16
CA PRO A 378 2.24 -6.73 -11.09
C PRO A 378 3.37 -7.48 -11.79
N GLY A 379 4.03 -8.40 -11.08
CA GLY A 379 5.16 -9.17 -11.59
C GLY A 379 6.49 -8.38 -11.72
N GLY A 380 6.53 -7.12 -11.26
CA GLY A 380 7.70 -6.24 -11.37
C GLY A 380 7.67 -5.34 -12.60
N CYS A 381 8.85 -4.89 -13.05
CA CYS A 381 8.98 -3.96 -14.17
C CYS A 381 8.46 -4.54 -15.51
N ILE A 382 8.44 -5.87 -15.67
CA ILE A 382 7.80 -6.56 -16.81
C ILE A 382 6.32 -6.20 -16.98
N GLY A 383 5.63 -5.81 -15.91
CA GLY A 383 4.23 -5.36 -15.90
C GLY A 383 4.08 -3.83 -15.82
N GLY A 384 5.16 -3.08 -16.07
CA GLY A 384 5.21 -1.63 -15.92
C GLY A 384 4.23 -0.86 -16.81
N GLY A 385 3.88 0.36 -16.38
CA GLY A 385 2.93 1.25 -17.04
C GLY A 385 3.28 1.67 -18.47
N GLY A 386 4.51 1.42 -18.93
CA GLY A 386 5.01 1.75 -20.28
C GLY A 386 5.18 0.53 -21.20
N GLN A 387 4.83 -0.68 -20.75
CA GLN A 387 4.95 -1.90 -21.54
C GLN A 387 3.85 -2.04 -22.59
N PRO A 388 4.04 -2.85 -23.65
CA PRO A 388 2.97 -3.21 -24.57
C PRO A 388 1.72 -3.69 -23.82
N LYS A 389 0.56 -3.20 -24.28
CA LYS A 389 -0.74 -3.50 -23.65
C LYS A 389 -1.12 -4.96 -23.91
N ASP A 390 -1.72 -5.59 -22.90
CA ASP A 390 -2.30 -6.92 -23.01
C ASP A 390 -3.64 -6.86 -23.77
N LYS A 391 -3.56 -6.77 -25.09
CA LYS A 391 -4.74 -6.66 -25.97
C LYS A 391 -5.58 -7.94 -26.01
N GLN A 392 -5.04 -9.06 -25.52
CA GLN A 392 -5.70 -10.37 -25.49
C GLN A 392 -6.16 -10.78 -24.09
N TYR A 393 -6.02 -9.90 -23.09
CA TYR A 393 -6.43 -10.14 -21.70
C TYR A 393 -5.85 -11.43 -21.08
N LYS A 394 -4.60 -11.76 -21.43
CA LYS A 394 -3.85 -12.93 -20.93
C LYS A 394 -3.46 -12.81 -19.45
N GLY A 395 -3.43 -11.61 -18.89
CA GLY A 395 -3.14 -11.34 -17.48
C GLY A 395 -1.76 -11.87 -17.05
N ASP A 396 -1.73 -12.64 -15.97
CA ASP A 396 -0.49 -13.17 -15.41
C ASP A 396 0.22 -14.17 -16.32
N GLN A 397 -0.47 -14.79 -17.28
CA GLN A 397 0.18 -15.70 -18.24
C GLN A 397 1.17 -14.94 -19.14
N LEU A 398 0.81 -13.74 -19.61
CA LEU A 398 1.70 -12.87 -20.37
C LEU A 398 2.89 -12.41 -19.52
N ARG A 399 2.63 -12.01 -18.27
CA ARG A 399 3.67 -11.59 -17.33
C ARG A 399 4.66 -12.71 -17.05
N GLN A 400 4.16 -13.94 -16.86
CA GLN A 400 5.00 -15.11 -16.64
C GLN A 400 5.91 -15.37 -17.86
N LYS A 401 5.41 -15.24 -19.09
CA LYS A 401 6.24 -15.38 -20.29
C LYS A 401 7.38 -14.35 -20.34
N ARG A 402 7.10 -13.08 -20.02
CA ARG A 402 8.13 -12.04 -19.93
C ARG A 402 9.17 -12.37 -18.83
N ILE A 403 8.71 -12.86 -17.67
CA ILE A 403 9.57 -13.29 -16.55
C ILE A 403 10.49 -14.43 -16.97
N ASP A 404 9.93 -15.44 -17.64
CA ASP A 404 10.65 -16.62 -18.11
C ASP A 404 11.74 -16.24 -19.12
N GLY A 405 11.49 -15.25 -19.97
CA GLY A 405 12.47 -14.71 -20.91
C GLY A 405 13.72 -14.16 -20.22
N LEU A 406 13.55 -13.35 -19.16
CA LEU A 406 14.68 -12.81 -18.39
C LEU A 406 15.44 -13.89 -17.61
N TYR A 407 14.74 -14.81 -16.94
CA TYR A 407 15.40 -15.93 -16.24
C TYR A 407 16.10 -16.90 -17.20
N SER A 408 15.56 -17.10 -18.40
CA SER A 408 16.21 -17.92 -19.43
C SER A 408 17.51 -17.27 -19.90
N ARG A 409 17.52 -15.94 -20.04
CA ARG A 409 18.75 -15.22 -20.36
C ARG A 409 19.79 -15.32 -19.24
N ASP A 410 19.40 -15.10 -17.98
CA ASP A 410 20.31 -15.25 -16.83
C ASP A 410 20.99 -16.63 -16.80
N ARG A 411 20.25 -17.71 -17.05
CA ARG A 411 20.82 -19.08 -17.13
C ARG A 411 21.84 -19.27 -18.26
N GLN A 412 21.77 -18.48 -19.32
CA GLN A 412 22.69 -18.57 -20.47
C GLN A 412 23.95 -17.72 -20.29
N MET A 413 24.00 -16.87 -19.26
CA MET A 413 25.13 -15.97 -19.04
C MET A 413 26.22 -16.64 -18.23
N GLN A 414 27.48 -16.34 -18.58
CA GLN A 414 28.65 -16.85 -17.86
C GLN A 414 28.83 -16.16 -16.51
N LYS A 415 28.70 -14.82 -16.49
CA LYS A 415 28.74 -14.00 -15.27
C LYS A 415 27.32 -13.78 -14.79
N ARG A 416 27.02 -14.22 -13.57
CA ARG A 416 25.65 -14.22 -13.04
C ARG A 416 25.52 -13.48 -11.72
N ALA A 417 26.61 -12.99 -11.14
CA ALA A 417 26.58 -12.06 -10.03
C ALA A 417 27.15 -10.69 -10.44
N SER A 418 26.62 -9.61 -9.87
CA SER A 418 26.95 -8.24 -10.27
C SER A 418 28.41 -7.89 -10.07
N HIS A 419 29.02 -8.36 -8.98
CA HIS A 419 30.44 -8.16 -8.68
C HIS A 419 31.39 -8.94 -9.62
N GLU A 420 30.87 -9.78 -10.51
CA GLU A 420 31.66 -10.47 -11.54
C GLU A 420 31.76 -9.68 -12.86
N ASN A 421 30.95 -8.62 -13.02
CA ASN A 421 30.99 -7.77 -14.19
C ASN A 421 32.33 -6.99 -14.25
N GLU A 422 33.08 -7.17 -15.32
CA GLU A 422 34.45 -6.62 -15.43
C GLU A 422 34.44 -5.10 -15.70
N GLU A 423 33.41 -4.59 -16.38
CA GLU A 423 33.24 -3.15 -16.55
C GLU A 423 32.92 -2.48 -15.20
N ILE A 424 32.20 -3.17 -14.30
CA ILE A 424 31.89 -2.68 -12.95
C ILE A 424 33.14 -2.67 -12.07
N LYS A 425 33.92 -3.76 -12.06
CA LYS A 425 35.19 -3.81 -11.31
C LYS A 425 36.11 -2.65 -11.71
N ARG A 426 36.25 -2.42 -13.02
CA ARG A 426 37.06 -1.34 -13.57
C ARG A 426 36.51 0.04 -13.20
N LEU A 427 35.19 0.23 -13.26
CA LEU A 427 34.55 1.47 -12.85
C LEU A 427 34.86 1.82 -11.39
N TYR A 428 34.79 0.85 -10.47
CA TYR A 428 35.20 1.07 -9.09
C TYR A 428 36.70 1.34 -9.00
N GLU A 429 37.56 0.48 -9.54
CA GLU A 429 39.02 0.66 -9.47
C GLU A 429 39.48 2.04 -9.95
N GLU A 430 38.92 2.54 -11.05
CA GLU A 430 39.40 3.76 -11.71
C GLU A 430 38.65 5.04 -11.31
N PHE A 431 37.43 4.93 -10.77
CA PHE A 431 36.55 6.10 -10.59
C PHE A 431 35.87 6.17 -9.24
N TYR A 432 35.08 5.16 -8.84
CA TYR A 432 34.32 5.19 -7.58
C TYR A 432 35.07 4.62 -6.37
N HIS A 433 36.25 4.04 -6.60
CA HIS A 433 37.10 3.32 -5.66
C HIS A 433 36.47 2.04 -5.11
N GLU A 434 35.52 2.17 -4.19
CA GLU A 434 34.81 1.06 -3.57
C GLU A 434 33.34 1.42 -3.33
N PRO A 435 32.43 0.43 -3.21
CA PRO A 435 31.06 0.69 -2.80
C PRO A 435 31.00 1.43 -1.47
N LEU A 436 30.04 2.34 -1.32
CA LEU A 436 29.87 3.21 -0.15
C LEU A 436 31.05 4.16 0.13
N SER A 437 31.98 4.34 -0.80
CA SER A 437 32.98 5.41 -0.67
C SER A 437 32.31 6.79 -0.68
N GLU A 438 32.93 7.80 -0.09
CA GLU A 438 32.38 9.16 -0.06
C GLU A 438 32.01 9.66 -1.48
N PHE A 439 32.85 9.35 -2.47
CA PHE A 439 32.59 9.74 -3.86
C PHE A 439 31.48 8.91 -4.50
N ALA A 440 31.40 7.61 -4.22
CA ALA A 440 30.30 6.76 -4.65
C ALA A 440 28.97 7.26 -4.04
N GLU A 441 28.93 7.59 -2.75
CA GLU A 441 27.74 8.14 -2.08
C GLU A 441 27.27 9.44 -2.73
N GLN A 442 28.17 10.40 -2.99
CA GLN A 442 27.83 11.69 -3.61
C GLN A 442 27.20 11.55 -5.01
N MET A 443 27.61 10.51 -5.75
CA MET A 443 27.24 10.29 -7.15
C MET A 443 26.07 9.32 -7.32
N LEU A 444 26.08 8.24 -6.55
CA LEU A 444 25.24 7.05 -6.73
C LEU A 444 24.17 6.91 -5.65
N HIS A 445 24.20 7.69 -4.58
CA HIS A 445 23.19 7.66 -3.52
C HIS A 445 22.30 8.89 -3.54
N THR A 446 21.14 8.77 -2.90
CA THR A 446 20.12 9.81 -2.82
C THR A 446 19.49 9.85 -1.43
N TYR A 447 18.72 10.90 -1.19
CA TYR A 447 17.85 11.03 -0.03
C TYR A 447 16.38 11.04 -0.48
N TYR A 448 15.49 10.89 0.49
CA TYR A 448 14.03 10.90 0.29
C TYR A 448 13.41 11.99 1.15
N THR A 449 12.26 12.50 0.73
CA THR A 449 11.60 13.64 1.39
C THR A 449 10.21 13.24 1.87
N ASN A 450 9.87 13.60 3.11
CA ASN A 450 8.50 13.45 3.57
C ASN A 450 7.57 14.36 2.75
N ARG A 451 6.58 13.76 2.09
CA ARG A 451 5.57 14.43 1.27
C ARG A 451 4.15 14.17 1.78
N SER A 452 3.96 13.71 3.02
CA SER A 452 2.64 13.44 3.59
C SER A 452 1.71 14.65 3.56
N ASP A 453 2.27 15.85 3.64
CA ASP A 453 1.52 17.10 3.57
C ASP A 453 0.84 17.33 2.21
N ASP A 454 1.34 16.70 1.14
CA ASP A 454 0.72 16.75 -0.19
C ASP A 454 -0.68 16.13 -0.18
N LEU A 455 -1.01 15.26 0.79
CA LEU A 455 -2.33 14.64 0.95
C LEU A 455 -3.38 15.59 1.57
N GLY A 456 -2.99 16.79 2.02
CA GLY A 456 -3.88 17.82 2.56
C GLY A 456 -4.05 17.79 4.08
N LYS A 457 -4.51 18.92 4.65
CA LYS A 457 -4.56 19.23 6.11
C LYS A 457 -5.47 18.33 6.97
N THR A 458 -6.14 17.38 6.36
CA THR A 458 -7.11 16.46 6.99
C THR A 458 -6.81 15.00 6.69
N PHE A 459 -5.68 14.71 6.02
CA PHE A 459 -5.08 13.39 6.11
C PHE A 459 -4.45 13.26 7.51
N ASN A 460 -5.33 13.15 8.52
CA ASN A 460 -4.96 12.79 9.88
C ASN A 460 -4.43 11.35 9.83
N HIS A 461 -3.13 11.23 9.55
CA HIS A 461 -2.34 10.23 10.20
C HIS A 461 -2.68 10.31 11.69
N LYS A 462 -3.42 9.34 12.24
CA LYS A 462 -3.26 8.94 13.64
C LYS A 462 -1.89 8.28 13.82
N PHE A 463 -0.84 9.00 13.43
CA PHE A 463 0.57 8.65 13.52
C PHE A 463 1.35 9.90 13.90
N GLU A 464 1.15 10.36 15.13
CA GLU A 464 2.21 11.11 15.83
C GLU A 464 2.93 10.15 16.77
N ASN A 465 4.21 9.93 16.47
CA ASN A 465 5.18 9.49 17.48
C ASN A 465 5.53 10.71 18.34
N LYS A 466 5.30 10.55 19.65
CA LYS A 466 5.82 11.33 20.79
C LYS A 466 6.76 12.51 20.45
N LYS A 467 6.35 13.71 20.89
CA LYS A 467 7.23 14.55 21.71
C LYS A 467 6.51 14.97 22.98
N GLU A 468 7.13 14.54 24.09
CA GLU A 468 6.94 14.95 25.49
C GLU A 468 5.66 14.48 26.21
N ASP A 469 5.86 13.56 27.17
CA ASP A 469 4.88 13.21 28.19
C ASP A 469 4.54 14.45 29.04
N ILE A 470 3.33 15.00 28.86
CA ILE A 470 2.63 15.77 29.89
C ILE A 470 1.19 15.26 29.94
N THR A 471 0.92 14.27 30.80
CA THR A 471 -0.45 13.87 31.14
C THR A 471 -1.10 14.96 31.98
N MET A 472 -1.91 15.83 31.37
CA MET A 472 -2.71 16.82 32.09
C MET A 472 -3.99 16.19 32.65
N SER A 473 -4.35 16.52 33.89
CA SER A 473 -5.57 15.99 34.54
C SER A 473 -6.85 16.61 33.96
N LYS A 474 -7.95 15.85 33.93
CA LYS A 474 -9.27 16.37 33.52
C LYS A 474 -10.17 16.60 34.75
N PHE A 475 -10.76 17.79 34.84
CA PHE A 475 -11.67 18.19 35.91
C PHE A 475 -13.04 18.52 35.34
N LYS A 476 -14.10 17.91 35.86
CA LYS A 476 -15.48 18.17 35.44
C LYS A 476 -16.20 19.02 36.48
N CYS A 477 -16.80 20.12 36.04
CA CYS A 477 -17.68 20.92 36.88
C CYS A 477 -18.94 20.13 37.23
N THR A 478 -19.23 19.96 38.52
CA THR A 478 -20.39 19.19 39.02
C THR A 478 -21.72 19.88 38.78
N VAL A 479 -21.70 21.17 38.43
CA VAL A 479 -22.90 21.99 38.24
C VAL A 479 -23.33 22.03 36.77
N CYS A 480 -22.39 22.29 35.84
CA CYS A 480 -22.71 22.47 34.42
C CYS A 480 -22.08 21.43 33.48
N GLY A 481 -21.18 20.58 34.00
CA GLY A 481 -20.50 19.56 33.20
C GLY A 481 -19.32 20.04 32.36
N TYR A 482 -18.92 21.32 32.44
CA TYR A 482 -17.71 21.83 31.78
C TYR A 482 -16.47 21.01 32.16
N ILE A 483 -15.68 20.60 31.16
CA ILE A 483 -14.44 19.85 31.35
C ILE A 483 -13.25 20.79 31.15
N HIS A 484 -12.42 20.91 32.17
CA HIS A 484 -11.14 21.63 32.12
C HIS A 484 -10.00 20.62 32.03
N GLU A 485 -9.05 20.87 31.12
CA GLU A 485 -7.82 20.09 30.98
C GLU A 485 -6.66 20.93 31.51
N GLY A 486 -6.03 20.49 32.60
CA GLY A 486 -5.03 21.26 33.34
C GLY A 486 -4.46 20.48 34.51
N ASP A 487 -3.34 20.93 35.09
CA ASP A 487 -2.76 20.26 36.27
C ASP A 487 -3.63 20.42 37.52
N ASN A 488 -4.44 21.48 37.57
CA ASN A 488 -5.36 21.81 38.65
C ASN A 488 -6.73 22.23 38.09
N ALA A 489 -7.78 22.11 38.90
CA ALA A 489 -9.09 22.69 38.57
C ALA A 489 -8.97 24.21 38.36
N PRO A 490 -9.71 24.78 37.40
CA PRO A 490 -9.67 26.23 37.18
C PRO A 490 -10.26 26.94 38.40
N ALA A 491 -9.72 28.12 38.73
CA ALA A 491 -10.16 28.91 39.88
C ALA A 491 -11.67 29.20 39.86
N GLU A 492 -12.22 29.34 38.66
CA GLU A 492 -13.63 29.58 38.40
C GLU A 492 -14.07 28.85 37.12
N CYS A 493 -15.26 28.26 37.12
CA CYS A 493 -15.83 27.62 35.94
C CYS A 493 -16.18 28.68 34.88
N PRO A 494 -15.64 28.61 33.66
CA PRO A 494 -15.89 29.63 32.63
C PRO A 494 -17.33 29.62 32.07
N ILE A 495 -18.14 28.61 32.40
CA ILE A 495 -19.54 28.52 31.96
C ILE A 495 -20.52 28.97 33.05
N CYS A 496 -20.36 28.48 34.27
CA CYS A 496 -21.32 28.72 35.35
C CYS A 496 -20.76 29.48 36.55
N HIS A 497 -19.51 29.95 36.45
CA HIS A 497 -18.90 30.87 37.40
C HIS A 497 -18.78 30.35 38.84
N VAL A 498 -18.92 29.04 39.03
CA VAL A 498 -18.72 28.40 40.33
C VAL A 498 -17.23 28.19 40.61
N GLY A 499 -16.86 28.23 41.90
CA GLY A 499 -15.47 28.09 42.33
C GLY A 499 -14.87 26.71 42.05
N ALA A 500 -13.54 26.63 42.14
CA ALA A 500 -12.76 25.40 41.97
C ALA A 500 -13.24 24.22 42.86
N ASP A 501 -13.90 24.51 44.00
CA ASP A 501 -14.49 23.51 44.89
C ASP A 501 -15.64 22.70 44.25
N LYS A 502 -16.16 23.15 43.11
CA LYS A 502 -17.21 22.48 42.33
C LYS A 502 -16.67 21.72 41.12
N PHE A 503 -15.38 21.43 41.09
CA PHE A 503 -14.77 20.55 40.10
C PHE A 503 -14.39 19.21 40.73
N GLU A 504 -14.84 18.13 40.11
CA GLU A 504 -14.42 16.77 40.45
C GLU A 504 -13.40 16.30 39.42
N LYS A 505 -12.32 15.66 39.90
CA LYS A 505 -11.37 15.00 39.01
C LYS A 505 -12.07 13.81 38.37
N VAL A 506 -12.03 13.73 37.04
CA VAL A 506 -12.64 12.61 36.32
C VAL A 506 -11.78 11.38 36.60
N GLU A 507 -12.28 10.43 37.39
CA GLU A 507 -11.66 9.11 37.53
C GLU A 507 -11.74 8.39 36.17
N GLU A 508 -10.62 7.85 35.73
CA GLU A 508 -10.52 7.13 34.46
C GLU A 508 -11.53 5.98 34.44
N ALA A 509 -12.26 5.87 33.33
CA ALA A 509 -13.20 4.77 33.08
C ALA A 509 -12.49 3.43 33.33
N LYS A 510 -13.24 2.39 33.73
CA LYS A 510 -12.74 1.01 33.79
C LYS A 510 -12.25 0.61 32.39
N THR A 511 -10.99 0.85 32.10
CA THR A 511 -10.34 0.43 30.87
C THR A 511 -10.19 -1.09 30.92
N ASN A 512 -10.52 -1.78 29.83
CA ASN A 512 -10.21 -3.20 29.74
C ASN A 512 -8.69 -3.40 29.85
N PRO A 513 -8.21 -4.59 30.27
CA PRO A 513 -6.78 -4.83 30.51
C PRO A 513 -5.89 -4.62 29.28
N TYR A 514 -6.51 -4.53 28.11
CA TYR A 514 -5.87 -4.41 26.82
C TYR A 514 -6.06 -3.02 26.20
N SER A 515 -6.60 -2.04 26.95
CA SER A 515 -7.03 -0.77 26.37
C SER A 515 -5.86 0.01 25.74
N GLY A 516 -6.07 0.49 24.52
CA GLY A 516 -5.06 1.15 23.70
C GLY A 516 -4.04 0.18 23.08
N THR A 517 -4.11 -1.13 23.36
CA THR A 517 -3.20 -2.12 22.80
C THR A 517 -3.78 -2.73 21.52
N LYS A 518 -2.88 -3.30 20.71
CA LYS A 518 -3.30 -4.14 19.58
C LYS A 518 -4.12 -5.36 20.02
N THR A 519 -3.89 -5.87 21.23
CA THR A 519 -4.66 -7.00 21.75
C THR A 519 -6.14 -6.64 21.92
N GLU A 520 -6.47 -5.43 22.36
CA GLU A 520 -7.86 -4.95 22.39
C GLU A 520 -8.47 -4.90 20.99
N GLN A 521 -7.74 -4.36 20.00
CA GLN A 521 -8.22 -4.32 18.62
C GLN A 521 -8.42 -5.72 18.03
N ASN A 522 -7.53 -6.67 18.32
CA ASN A 522 -7.66 -8.06 17.91
C ASN A 522 -8.88 -8.73 18.56
N LEU A 523 -9.10 -8.49 19.86
CA LEU A 523 -10.25 -9.01 20.59
C LEU A 523 -11.56 -8.42 20.07
N LEU A 524 -11.59 -7.12 19.72
CA LEU A 524 -12.75 -6.46 19.10
C LEU A 524 -13.03 -7.02 17.70
N ALA A 525 -11.99 -7.21 16.89
CA ALA A 525 -12.11 -7.80 15.55
C ALA A 525 -12.54 -9.28 15.62
N ALA A 526 -12.01 -10.05 16.56
CA ALA A 526 -12.42 -11.44 16.81
C ALA A 526 -13.88 -11.48 17.26
N PHE A 527 -14.28 -10.66 18.23
CA PHE A 527 -15.67 -10.53 18.65
C PHE A 527 -16.62 -10.19 17.47
N ALA A 528 -16.25 -9.22 16.63
CA ALA A 528 -17.03 -8.85 15.46
C ALA A 528 -17.11 -10.00 14.42
N GLY A 529 -15.99 -10.67 14.16
CA GLY A 529 -15.91 -11.81 13.23
C GLY A 529 -16.79 -12.98 13.66
N GLU A 530 -16.69 -13.40 14.91
CA GLU A 530 -17.48 -14.51 15.46
C GLU A 530 -18.97 -14.16 15.52
N SER A 531 -19.31 -12.91 15.84
CA SER A 531 -20.69 -12.42 15.83
C SER A 531 -21.30 -12.46 14.42
N GLN A 532 -20.53 -12.10 13.39
CA GLN A 532 -20.97 -12.22 12.00
C GLN A 532 -21.09 -13.69 11.56
N ALA A 533 -20.16 -14.56 11.97
CA ALA A 533 -20.17 -15.98 11.64
C ALA A 533 -21.41 -16.69 12.21
N ARG A 534 -21.71 -16.48 13.50
CA ARG A 534 -22.93 -16.96 14.16
C ARG A 534 -24.20 -16.64 13.35
N ASN A 535 -24.37 -15.39 12.95
CA ASN A 535 -25.57 -14.96 12.23
C ASN A 535 -25.64 -15.57 10.82
N LYS A 536 -24.53 -15.57 10.06
CA LYS A 536 -24.46 -16.21 8.74
C LYS A 536 -24.84 -17.69 8.81
N TYR A 537 -24.25 -18.44 9.74
CA TYR A 537 -24.53 -19.87 9.88
C TYR A 537 -25.97 -20.15 10.31
N THR A 538 -26.57 -19.30 11.14
CA THR A 538 -28.01 -19.39 11.47
C THR A 538 -28.89 -19.20 10.22
N TYR A 539 -28.54 -18.27 9.34
CA TYR A 539 -29.25 -18.07 8.07
C TYR A 539 -29.07 -19.25 7.12
N PHE A 540 -27.86 -19.80 7.02
CA PHE A 540 -27.55 -20.96 6.19
C PHE A 540 -28.28 -22.22 6.69
N ALA A 541 -28.37 -22.41 8.00
CA ALA A 541 -29.18 -23.47 8.60
C ALA A 541 -30.65 -23.37 8.18
N SER A 542 -31.20 -22.16 8.13
CA SER A 542 -32.59 -21.91 7.71
C SER A 542 -32.82 -22.28 6.23
N VAL A 543 -31.83 -22.03 5.36
CA VAL A 543 -31.88 -22.44 3.94
C VAL A 543 -31.81 -23.96 3.83
N ALA A 544 -30.81 -24.60 4.44
CA ALA A 544 -30.64 -26.05 4.41
C ALA A 544 -31.89 -26.79 4.93
N LYS A 545 -32.54 -26.25 5.96
CA LYS A 545 -33.80 -26.79 6.49
C LYS A 545 -34.95 -26.68 5.49
N LYS A 546 -35.09 -25.53 4.81
CA LYS A 546 -36.12 -25.33 3.76
C LYS A 546 -35.92 -26.26 2.57
N GLU A 547 -34.68 -26.62 2.26
CA GLU A 547 -34.32 -27.56 1.18
C GLU A 547 -34.44 -29.03 1.60
N GLY A 548 -34.78 -29.32 2.86
CA GLY A 548 -34.91 -30.68 3.39
C GLY A 548 -33.60 -31.32 3.86
N PHE A 549 -32.48 -30.58 3.85
CA PHE A 549 -31.18 -31.05 4.35
C PHE A 549 -31.05 -30.86 5.87
N GLU A 550 -31.87 -31.57 6.64
CA GLU A 550 -31.95 -31.44 8.11
C GLU A 550 -30.60 -31.66 8.83
N GLN A 551 -29.76 -32.60 8.35
CA GLN A 551 -28.43 -32.82 8.93
C GLN A 551 -27.49 -31.62 8.71
N ILE A 552 -27.51 -31.01 7.53
CA ILE A 552 -26.69 -29.84 7.22
C ILE A 552 -27.17 -28.64 8.02
N ALA A 553 -28.49 -28.47 8.17
CA ALA A 553 -29.07 -27.44 9.03
C ALA A 553 -28.64 -27.59 10.49
N ALA A 554 -28.63 -28.82 11.02
CA ALA A 554 -28.15 -29.11 12.37
C ALA A 554 -26.65 -28.77 12.54
N LEU A 555 -25.80 -29.09 11.56
CA LEU A 555 -24.37 -28.75 11.60
C LEU A 555 -24.12 -27.24 11.54
N PHE A 556 -24.83 -26.50 10.70
CA PHE A 556 -24.75 -25.04 10.68
C PHE A 556 -25.23 -24.42 12.00
N THR A 557 -26.30 -24.96 12.59
CA THR A 557 -26.79 -24.49 13.90
C THR A 557 -25.78 -24.76 15.00
N HIS A 558 -25.22 -25.98 15.05
CA HIS A 558 -24.17 -26.33 16.00
C HIS A 558 -22.96 -25.39 15.86
N THR A 559 -22.50 -25.14 14.65
CA THR A 559 -21.38 -24.22 14.41
C THR A 559 -21.72 -22.79 14.83
N ALA A 560 -22.94 -22.30 14.55
CA ALA A 560 -23.40 -21.00 15.02
C ALA A 560 -23.36 -20.87 16.56
N ASP A 561 -23.72 -21.94 17.28
CA ASP A 561 -23.62 -21.98 18.73
C ASP A 561 -22.17 -21.98 19.23
N ASN A 562 -21.24 -22.58 18.48
CA ASN A 562 -19.81 -22.52 18.79
C ASN A 562 -19.29 -21.08 18.66
N GLU A 563 -19.62 -20.39 17.55
CA GLU A 563 -19.20 -18.99 17.35
C GLU A 563 -19.83 -18.05 18.37
N LYS A 564 -21.03 -18.35 18.87
CA LYS A 564 -21.64 -17.60 19.98
C LYS A 564 -20.75 -17.67 21.24
N GLU A 565 -20.22 -18.84 21.57
CA GLU A 565 -19.36 -19.00 22.75
C GLU A 565 -17.97 -18.40 22.51
N HIS A 566 -17.43 -18.45 21.28
CA HIS A 566 -16.20 -17.75 20.92
C HIS A 566 -16.35 -16.22 21.07
N ALA A 567 -17.41 -15.65 20.50
CA ALA A 567 -17.70 -14.21 20.63
C ALA A 567 -17.82 -13.79 22.10
N LYS A 568 -18.53 -14.56 22.92
CA LYS A 568 -18.67 -14.31 24.36
C LYS A 568 -17.33 -14.34 25.09
N MET A 569 -16.44 -15.27 24.73
CA MET A 569 -15.09 -15.36 25.31
C MET A 569 -14.30 -14.06 25.07
N TRP A 570 -14.27 -13.58 23.83
CA TRP A 570 -13.55 -12.35 23.47
C TRP A 570 -14.16 -11.09 24.07
N PHE A 571 -15.49 -10.99 24.08
CA PHE A 571 -16.17 -9.83 24.66
C PHE A 571 -15.98 -9.73 26.17
N LYS A 572 -15.83 -10.87 26.86
CA LYS A 572 -15.50 -10.91 28.28
C LYS A 572 -14.08 -10.40 28.56
N GLU A 573 -13.10 -10.75 27.72
CA GLU A 573 -11.73 -10.23 27.82
C GLU A 573 -11.67 -8.70 27.64
N LEU A 574 -12.60 -8.15 26.85
CA LEU A 574 -12.77 -6.71 26.66
C LEU A 574 -13.52 -6.01 27.80
N ASN A 575 -13.83 -6.72 28.89
CA ASN A 575 -14.71 -6.23 29.96
C ASN A 575 -16.08 -5.71 29.47
N GLY A 576 -16.57 -6.21 28.33
CA GLY A 576 -17.85 -5.77 27.74
C GLY A 576 -19.10 -6.36 28.40
N ILE A 577 -18.95 -7.18 29.45
CA ILE A 577 -20.08 -7.80 30.17
C ILE A 577 -20.09 -7.30 31.60
N GLY A 578 -20.94 -6.31 31.88
CA GLY A 578 -21.21 -5.77 33.20
C GLY A 578 -22.42 -6.41 33.89
N ASN A 579 -22.87 -5.75 34.96
CA ASN A 579 -24.15 -6.07 35.60
C ASN A 579 -25.34 -5.57 34.77
N THR A 580 -26.58 -5.91 35.16
CA THR A 580 -27.78 -5.56 34.39
C THR A 580 -27.92 -4.06 34.11
N ALA A 581 -27.60 -3.18 35.07
CA ALA A 581 -27.68 -1.74 34.86
C ALA A 581 -26.59 -1.24 33.89
N GLU A 582 -25.36 -1.72 34.05
CA GLU A 582 -24.24 -1.39 33.15
C GLU A 582 -24.55 -1.81 31.71
N ASN A 583 -25.03 -3.04 31.51
CA ASN A 583 -25.38 -3.57 30.18
C ASN A 583 -26.57 -2.85 29.54
N LEU A 584 -27.61 -2.47 30.33
CA LEU A 584 -28.75 -1.71 29.83
C LEU A 584 -28.34 -0.30 29.40
N LYS A 585 -27.38 0.31 30.12
CA LYS A 585 -26.83 1.62 29.76
C LYS A 585 -26.02 1.54 28.47
N GLU A 586 -25.09 0.59 28.37
CA GLU A 586 -24.27 0.37 27.17
C GLU A 586 -25.14 0.07 25.95
N ALA A 587 -26.16 -0.78 26.08
CA ALA A 587 -27.12 -1.03 25.02
C ALA A 587 -27.85 0.25 24.59
N ALA A 588 -28.39 1.03 25.53
CA ALA A 588 -29.06 2.29 25.21
C ALA A 588 -28.14 3.32 24.53
N ASP A 589 -26.88 3.42 24.96
CA ASP A 589 -25.89 4.33 24.37
C ASP A 589 -25.51 3.88 22.94
N GLY A 590 -25.40 2.57 22.70
CA GLY A 590 -25.17 1.99 21.38
C GLY A 590 -26.34 2.25 20.42
N GLU A 591 -27.57 1.93 20.84
CA GLU A 591 -28.78 2.19 20.06
C GLU A 591 -28.90 3.69 19.68
N ASN A 592 -28.58 4.59 20.63
CA ASN A 592 -28.57 6.04 20.37
C ASN A 592 -27.62 6.43 19.24
N TYR A 593 -26.39 5.93 19.27
CA TYR A 593 -25.41 6.16 18.21
C TYR A 593 -25.90 5.61 16.87
N GLU A 594 -26.52 4.43 16.87
CA GLU A 594 -27.01 3.80 15.64
C GLU A 594 -28.06 4.65 14.93
N TRP A 595 -29.08 5.17 15.64
CA TRP A 595 -30.15 5.93 15.00
C TRP A 595 -29.85 7.42 14.81
N THR A 596 -28.99 8.03 15.63
CA THR A 596 -28.68 9.47 15.52
C THR A 596 -27.56 9.78 14.51
N ASP A 597 -26.60 8.85 14.33
CA ASP A 597 -25.41 9.09 13.53
C ASP A 597 -25.21 8.02 12.45
N MET A 598 -25.05 6.75 12.84
CA MET A 598 -24.63 5.68 11.93
C MET A 598 -25.63 5.47 10.76
N TYR A 599 -26.89 5.15 11.06
CA TYR A 599 -27.88 4.89 10.01
C TYR A 599 -28.35 6.15 9.29
N ASP A 600 -28.30 7.32 9.93
CA ASP A 600 -28.59 8.60 9.26
C ASP A 600 -27.51 8.92 8.20
N THR A 601 -26.24 8.73 8.55
CA THR A 601 -25.10 8.86 7.63
C THR A 601 -25.20 7.84 6.50
N PHE A 602 -25.43 6.56 6.81
CA PHE A 602 -25.55 5.51 5.79
C PHE A 602 -26.75 5.73 4.85
N ALA A 603 -27.86 6.25 5.37
CA ALA A 603 -29.01 6.58 4.54
C ALA A 603 -28.70 7.72 3.56
N LYS A 604 -27.99 8.76 4.00
CA LYS A 604 -27.56 9.89 3.14
C LYS A 604 -26.59 9.40 2.06
N GLU A 605 -25.56 8.65 2.44
CA GLU A 605 -24.60 8.06 1.51
C GLU A 605 -25.28 7.17 0.47
N ALA A 606 -26.18 6.26 0.91
CA ALA A 606 -26.91 5.39 -0.01
C ALA A 606 -27.84 6.16 -0.97
N GLU A 607 -28.39 7.30 -0.54
CA GLU A 607 -29.18 8.18 -1.43
C GLU A 607 -28.33 8.91 -2.45
N GLU A 608 -27.17 9.42 -2.01
CA GLU A 608 -26.19 10.09 -2.88
C GLU A 608 -25.61 9.13 -3.93
N GLU A 609 -25.48 7.85 -3.59
CA GLU A 609 -25.08 6.77 -4.49
C GLU A 609 -26.22 6.26 -5.40
N GLY A 610 -27.45 6.73 -5.21
CA GLY A 610 -28.62 6.34 -6.00
C GLY A 610 -29.30 5.05 -5.54
N PHE A 611 -28.92 4.48 -4.40
CA PHE A 611 -29.54 3.32 -3.76
C PHE A 611 -30.71 3.73 -2.86
N THR A 612 -31.70 4.42 -3.42
CA THR A 612 -32.83 5.02 -2.68
C THR A 612 -33.63 4.01 -1.85
N GLU A 613 -33.80 2.77 -2.34
CA GLU A 613 -34.45 1.71 -1.56
C GLU A 613 -33.63 1.26 -0.35
N LEU A 614 -32.30 1.29 -0.45
CA LEU A 614 -31.42 0.95 0.67
C LEU A 614 -31.37 2.08 1.69
N ALA A 615 -31.30 3.33 1.23
CA ALA A 615 -31.43 4.51 2.08
C ALA A 615 -32.74 4.51 2.87
N ARG A 616 -33.87 4.19 2.21
CA ARG A 616 -35.17 4.03 2.87
C ARG A 616 -35.14 2.94 3.95
N LYS A 617 -34.45 1.83 3.71
CA LYS A 617 -34.28 0.77 4.71
C LYS A 617 -33.44 1.24 5.89
N PHE A 618 -32.33 1.93 5.66
CA PHE A 618 -31.50 2.47 6.75
C PHE A 618 -32.28 3.44 7.65
N ARG A 619 -33.09 4.34 7.07
CA ARG A 619 -33.95 5.24 7.87
C ARG A 619 -35.03 4.49 8.64
N ALA A 620 -35.66 3.50 8.00
CA ALA A 620 -36.66 2.68 8.68
C ALA A 620 -36.06 1.89 9.84
N VAL A 621 -34.82 1.41 9.72
CA VAL A 621 -34.09 0.76 10.81
C VAL A 621 -33.75 1.78 11.91
N ALA A 622 -33.26 2.97 11.57
CA ALA A 622 -33.00 4.04 12.54
C ALA A 622 -34.24 4.38 13.40
N GLU A 623 -35.43 4.47 12.79
CA GLU A 623 -36.69 4.67 13.52
C GLU A 623 -37.00 3.54 14.52
N ILE A 624 -36.59 2.30 14.20
CA ILE A 624 -36.75 1.13 15.07
C ILE A 624 -35.73 1.17 16.21
N GLU A 625 -34.46 1.42 15.95
CA GLU A 625 -33.40 1.47 16.97
C GLU A 625 -33.67 2.56 18.03
N ARG A 626 -34.32 3.67 17.65
CA ARG A 626 -34.83 4.66 18.62
C ARG A 626 -35.77 4.04 19.66
N SER A 627 -36.64 3.12 19.24
CA SER A 627 -37.54 2.41 20.16
C SER A 627 -36.80 1.44 21.08
N HIS A 628 -35.65 0.92 20.64
CA HIS A 628 -34.77 0.08 21.47
C HIS A 628 -34.08 0.93 22.54
N GLU A 629 -33.54 2.10 22.18
CA GLU A 629 -33.00 3.04 23.17
C GLU A 629 -34.06 3.39 24.23
N GLU A 630 -35.25 3.83 23.82
CA GLU A 630 -36.33 4.21 24.74
C GLU A 630 -36.67 3.07 25.71
N ARG A 631 -36.72 1.82 25.19
CA ARG A 631 -36.94 0.62 26.00
C ARG A 631 -35.81 0.39 27.00
N TYR A 632 -34.56 0.44 26.56
CA TYR A 632 -33.42 0.18 27.45
C TYR A 632 -33.25 1.26 28.51
N ARG A 633 -33.48 2.54 28.19
CA ARG A 633 -33.49 3.63 29.18
C ARG A 633 -34.60 3.45 30.23
N ALA A 634 -35.80 3.05 29.81
CA ALA A 634 -36.90 2.78 30.74
C ALA A 634 -36.60 1.58 31.65
N LEU A 635 -36.01 0.51 31.11
CA LEU A 635 -35.58 -0.65 31.90
C LEU A 635 -34.44 -0.30 32.85
N LEU A 636 -33.47 0.51 32.42
CA LEU A 636 -32.37 0.99 33.26
C LEU A 636 -32.92 1.77 34.45
N ASN A 637 -33.83 2.72 34.20
CA ASN A 637 -34.50 3.49 35.26
C ASN A 637 -35.22 2.56 36.25
N ASN A 638 -35.94 1.54 35.76
CA ASN A 638 -36.58 0.56 36.64
C ASN A 638 -35.57 -0.19 37.53
N VAL A 639 -34.40 -0.55 37.00
CA VAL A 639 -33.34 -1.22 37.78
C VAL A 639 -32.76 -0.29 38.85
N GLU A 640 -32.40 0.94 38.47
CA GLU A 640 -31.79 1.94 39.36
C GLU A 640 -32.75 2.38 40.47
N MET A 641 -34.02 2.59 40.13
CA MET A 641 -35.07 2.98 41.07
C MET A 641 -35.65 1.79 41.85
N LYS A 642 -35.12 0.58 41.66
CA LYS A 642 -35.61 -0.68 42.25
C LYS A 642 -37.09 -0.97 41.96
N GLN A 643 -37.58 -0.50 40.81
CA GLN A 643 -38.97 -0.63 40.37
C GLN A 643 -39.22 -1.85 39.47
N VAL A 644 -38.26 -2.77 39.35
CA VAL A 644 -38.42 -4.00 38.55
C VAL A 644 -39.51 -4.91 39.14
N PHE A 645 -39.52 -5.06 40.47
CA PHE A 645 -40.46 -5.90 41.21
C PHE A 645 -41.30 -5.11 42.22
N GLU A 646 -41.28 -3.78 42.13
CA GLU A 646 -42.02 -2.87 43.01
C GLU A 646 -42.53 -1.67 42.21
N LYS A 647 -43.79 -1.29 42.41
CA LYS A 647 -44.40 -0.12 41.79
C LYS A 647 -45.07 0.74 42.87
N GLY A 648 -45.14 2.06 42.62
CA GLY A 648 -45.78 3.00 43.56
C GLY A 648 -47.28 2.74 43.76
N GLU A 649 -47.92 2.20 42.71
CA GLU A 649 -49.33 1.85 42.65
C GLU A 649 -49.56 0.33 42.71
N MET A 650 -50.81 -0.06 43.01
CA MET A 650 -51.21 -1.46 43.03
C MET A 650 -51.11 -2.05 41.63
N THR A 651 -50.22 -3.04 41.46
CA THR A 651 -49.91 -3.63 40.17
C THR A 651 -50.28 -5.11 40.15
N MET A 652 -50.76 -5.58 38.99
CA MET A 652 -51.01 -7.00 38.77
C MET A 652 -49.73 -7.67 38.28
N TRP A 653 -49.19 -8.58 39.09
CA TRP A 653 -48.01 -9.38 38.76
C TRP A 653 -48.43 -10.76 38.26
N GLU A 654 -47.70 -11.27 37.29
CA GLU A 654 -47.91 -12.59 36.69
C GLU A 654 -46.63 -13.41 36.75
N CYS A 655 -46.72 -14.64 37.25
CA CYS A 655 -45.61 -15.58 37.23
C CYS A 655 -45.45 -16.18 35.84
N ARG A 656 -44.31 -15.92 35.19
CA ARG A 656 -43.97 -16.39 33.84
C ARG A 656 -43.88 -17.91 33.72
N ASN A 657 -43.71 -18.63 34.83
CA ASN A 657 -43.61 -20.09 34.83
C ASN A 657 -44.99 -20.79 34.84
N CYS A 658 -45.95 -20.30 35.65
CA CYS A 658 -47.21 -21.00 35.86
C CYS A 658 -48.47 -20.13 35.68
N GLY A 659 -48.31 -18.86 35.30
CA GLY A 659 -49.41 -17.90 35.10
C GLY A 659 -50.08 -17.43 36.40
N HIS A 660 -49.49 -17.68 37.58
CA HIS A 660 -50.09 -17.22 38.84
C HIS A 660 -50.17 -15.70 38.89
N LEU A 661 -51.38 -15.19 39.15
CA LEU A 661 -51.67 -13.75 39.22
C LEU A 661 -51.80 -13.30 40.66
N VAL A 662 -51.14 -12.19 40.99
CA VAL A 662 -51.16 -11.60 42.33
C VAL A 662 -51.16 -10.08 42.23
N MET A 663 -52.01 -9.45 43.02
CA MET A 663 -52.21 -8.00 43.01
C MET A 663 -51.48 -7.40 44.23
N GLY A 664 -50.53 -6.49 43.98
CA GLY A 664 -49.66 -5.96 45.03
C GLY A 664 -48.77 -4.83 44.54
N LYS A 665 -48.29 -3.99 45.46
CA LYS A 665 -47.22 -3.01 45.14
C LYS A 665 -45.89 -3.69 44.83
N LYS A 666 -45.61 -4.84 45.45
CA LYS A 666 -44.42 -5.65 45.22
C LYS A 666 -44.81 -7.03 44.69
N ALA A 667 -43.99 -7.59 43.82
CA ALA A 667 -44.09 -9.00 43.44
C ALA A 667 -43.72 -9.90 44.63
N PRO A 668 -44.34 -11.08 44.81
CA PRO A 668 -43.96 -12.01 45.87
C PRO A 668 -42.51 -12.48 45.75
N GLU A 669 -41.82 -12.66 46.89
CA GLU A 669 -40.45 -13.19 46.92
C GLU A 669 -40.35 -14.61 46.34
N VAL A 670 -41.42 -15.40 46.53
CA VAL A 670 -41.57 -16.77 46.00
C VAL A 670 -42.98 -16.96 45.49
N CYS A 671 -43.13 -17.57 44.31
CA CYS A 671 -44.43 -17.91 43.77
C CYS A 671 -45.12 -18.97 44.65
N PRO A 672 -46.33 -18.71 45.18
CA PRO A 672 -47.00 -19.64 46.08
C PRO A 672 -47.49 -20.92 45.39
N VAL A 673 -47.50 -20.96 44.06
CA VAL A 673 -47.99 -22.10 43.28
C VAL A 673 -46.85 -23.02 42.85
N CYS A 674 -45.81 -22.46 42.24
CA CYS A 674 -44.73 -23.26 41.64
C CYS A 674 -43.37 -23.08 42.33
N ALA A 675 -43.32 -22.37 43.46
CA ALA A 675 -42.13 -22.14 44.28
C ALA A 675 -40.94 -21.46 43.57
N HIS A 676 -41.14 -20.87 42.39
CA HIS A 676 -40.09 -20.13 41.69
C HIS A 676 -39.85 -18.74 42.33
N PRO A 677 -38.62 -18.22 42.29
CA PRO A 677 -38.26 -16.95 42.92
C PRO A 677 -38.90 -15.73 42.25
N GLN A 678 -38.86 -14.58 42.93
CA GLN A 678 -39.39 -13.29 42.49
C GLN A 678 -39.02 -12.92 41.05
N SER A 679 -37.82 -13.32 40.58
CA SER A 679 -37.33 -13.08 39.23
C SER A 679 -38.21 -13.66 38.11
N TYR A 680 -39.16 -14.54 38.44
CA TYR A 680 -40.14 -15.09 37.50
C TYR A 680 -41.42 -14.26 37.41
N PHE A 681 -41.59 -13.20 38.20
CA PHE A 681 -42.75 -12.33 38.09
C PHE A 681 -42.49 -11.18 37.11
N GLU A 682 -43.49 -10.86 36.31
CA GLU A 682 -43.53 -9.67 35.46
C GLU A 682 -44.85 -8.92 35.64
N VAL A 683 -44.90 -7.66 35.22
CA VAL A 683 -46.17 -6.92 35.19
C VAL A 683 -47.05 -7.53 34.10
N ARG A 684 -48.27 -7.91 34.45
CA ARG A 684 -49.20 -8.51 33.49
C ARG A 684 -49.50 -7.52 32.35
N ALA A 685 -49.06 -7.87 31.15
CA ALA A 685 -49.49 -7.19 29.94
C ALA A 685 -50.84 -7.76 29.45
N LYS A 686 -51.75 -6.90 29.02
CA LYS A 686 -52.95 -7.29 28.26
C LYS A 686 -52.80 -6.80 26.84
N ASN A 687 -52.51 -7.73 25.94
CA ASN A 687 -52.27 -7.47 24.51
C ASN A 687 -53.22 -8.27 23.61
N TYR A 688 -54.33 -8.74 24.17
CA TYR A 688 -55.42 -9.47 23.50
C TYR A 688 -56.77 -8.85 23.84
#